data_AF-A0A952MCE8-F1
#
_entry.id   AF-A0A952MCE8-F1
#
_cell.length_a   1.000
_cell.length_b   1.000
_cell.length_c   1.000
_cell.angle_alpha   90.00
_cell.angle_beta   90.00
_cell.angle_gamma   90.00
#
_symmetry.space_group_name_H-M   'P 1'
#
loop_
_entity.id
_entity.type
_entity.pdbx_description
1 polymer ?
#
loop_
_entity_poly.entity_id
_entity_poly.type
_entity_poly.pdbx_seq_one_letter_code
_entity_poly.pdbx_strand_id
1 'polypeptide(L)'
;MKTAKSKLLSILFILLCYSATFAVGLSDSTDKRPNLIDTEQDRIDKLDGKLDHYINTGDTVTDKQAGFVYFDAIDYIQKVVDNNYIPDLDKITFYDNLFVELRNVNKSNYYRVDDIDKRILHVLAGLNAVRHNELKNFLLENIPLSIQVAGFFKNSSDMKTFLSIAVKRYPTQVLVYEYLFDDKDYALPILEEAVIAAPVFAKKYFLDSHPIFKLLKQSTNPVIQTILSINKKYGRSTNAYVLLDDIHNNKLAIDEAHEIGKEHYAYLKTMLNIRKKKEPLAENSLESELVTNALKYVRVVNDLHNEADNIRFANVDSFDAPELYTLIVYSEEEIFTSTFNGCFNRFLAKLDSTDGFTFIQQMGENRFRTFIKMAASYGKLDKFLATMKPEEQQALMVKFASNLEQDENDIEQAVEVADAFGSITDSTLLTLLRNTIKSEYLRVESQNNKRGKIIYGLLSNLFTGDGVLKDKWFASIATKYQLPPLDKVNFESLFRRNKHNIWQIYFYDDEDGDASFKTFLATFKDPNWQIADYQHYVKIFSKSGALVTIYANKPKSEYTGQPQIEKLLDSLKQEPDVVVHRGHSYYAYKTIEKIHNNTAVFILGSCGGYTSLKGIFERSPNVSVVASKQIGTMYVNNPLIKIIAEDIRNFKDVDWHTAWQDLENNVKGNKQAYERFLDYIPPHKNLGALFIRAYNRMSEE
;
A
#
# COMPACT_ATOMS: atom_id res chain seq x y z
N MET A 1 8.46 19.43 2.84
CA MET A 1 8.23 20.68 2.08
C MET A 1 9.03 20.80 0.77
N LYS A 2 10.26 20.28 0.65
CA LYS A 2 11.05 20.35 -0.60
C LYS A 2 10.72 19.27 -1.65
N THR A 3 10.30 18.08 -1.25
CA THR A 3 9.83 16.98 -2.14
C THR A 3 8.45 17.25 -2.74
N ALA A 4 7.54 17.85 -1.95
CA ALA A 4 6.30 18.40 -2.47
C ALA A 4 6.59 19.50 -3.51
N LYS A 5 7.61 20.34 -3.30
CA LYS A 5 8.04 21.34 -4.28
C LYS A 5 8.62 20.77 -5.57
N SER A 6 9.26 19.59 -5.58
CA SER A 6 9.77 19.02 -6.85
C SER A 6 8.64 18.43 -7.69
N LYS A 7 7.68 17.72 -7.08
CA LYS A 7 6.45 17.30 -7.77
C LYS A 7 5.60 18.50 -8.20
N LEU A 8 5.49 19.54 -7.35
CA LEU A 8 4.81 20.78 -7.73
C LEU A 8 5.55 21.51 -8.87
N LEU A 9 6.89 21.46 -8.93
CA LEU A 9 7.67 22.03 -10.02
C LEU A 9 7.45 21.25 -11.32
N SER A 10 7.40 19.92 -11.28
CA SER A 10 7.07 19.09 -12.45
C SER A 10 5.65 19.38 -12.95
N ILE A 11 4.68 19.54 -12.03
CA ILE A 11 3.29 19.93 -12.35
C ILE A 11 3.23 21.37 -12.88
N LEU A 12 4.02 22.30 -12.34
CA LEU A 12 4.12 23.68 -12.84
C LEU A 12 4.78 23.73 -14.22
N PHE A 13 5.74 22.83 -14.50
CA PHE A 13 6.37 22.68 -15.81
C PHE A 13 5.39 22.11 -16.84
N ILE A 14 4.52 21.17 -16.42
CA ILE A 14 3.40 20.67 -17.23
C ILE A 14 2.41 21.81 -17.55
N LEU A 15 2.07 22.68 -16.58
CA LEU A 15 1.21 23.86 -16.77
C LEU A 15 1.83 24.97 -17.65
N LEU A 16 3.14 25.19 -17.55
CA LEU A 16 3.89 26.14 -18.39
C LEU A 16 4.01 25.62 -19.83
N CYS A 17 4.15 24.32 -20.04
CA CYS A 17 4.11 23.72 -21.37
C CYS A 17 2.70 23.73 -21.98
N TYR A 18 1.64 23.59 -21.18
CA TYR A 18 0.25 23.73 -21.64
C TYR A 18 -0.09 25.13 -22.15
N SER A 19 0.56 26.16 -21.61
CA SER A 19 0.34 27.57 -22.01
C SER A 19 1.33 28.06 -23.07
N ALA A 20 2.50 27.43 -23.20
CA ALA A 20 3.51 27.82 -24.20
C ALA A 20 3.32 27.19 -25.60
N THR A 21 2.38 26.25 -25.79
CA THR A 21 2.10 25.65 -27.10
C THR A 21 0.95 26.32 -27.88
N PHE A 22 0.20 27.26 -27.30
CA PHE A 22 -0.79 28.07 -28.03
C PHE A 22 -0.18 29.37 -28.59
N ALA A 23 0.95 29.26 -29.28
CA ALA A 23 1.49 30.36 -30.09
C ALA A 23 2.37 29.87 -31.24
N VAL A 24 2.00 28.77 -31.90
CA VAL A 24 2.45 28.50 -33.27
C VAL A 24 1.24 28.04 -34.06
N GLY A 25 0.67 28.94 -34.86
CA GLY A 25 -0.37 28.60 -35.82
C GLY A 25 0.19 27.64 -36.87
N LEU A 26 -0.09 26.36 -36.71
CA LEU A 26 0.09 25.33 -37.72
C LEU A 26 -1.18 24.48 -37.70
N SER A 27 -1.76 24.26 -38.88
CA SER A 27 -2.93 23.40 -39.10
C SER A 27 -2.78 22.06 -38.36
N ASP A 28 -3.59 21.87 -37.33
CA ASP A 28 -3.63 20.68 -36.46
C ASP A 28 -4.34 19.55 -37.22
N SER A 29 -3.57 18.72 -37.92
CA SER A 29 -4.06 17.51 -38.58
C SER A 29 -3.49 16.28 -37.89
N THR A 30 -4.30 15.24 -37.75
CA THR A 30 -3.93 13.92 -37.22
C THR A 30 -2.62 13.38 -37.79
N ASP A 31 -2.34 13.70 -39.06
CA ASP A 31 -1.20 13.21 -39.84
C ASP A 31 0.18 13.62 -39.31
N LYS A 32 0.27 14.62 -38.41
CA LYS A 32 1.56 15.09 -37.84
C LYS A 32 1.88 14.53 -36.46
N ARG A 33 0.90 13.95 -35.75
CA ARG A 33 1.09 13.48 -34.37
C ARG A 33 1.94 12.21 -34.25
N PRO A 34 1.85 11.22 -35.16
CA PRO A 34 2.81 10.12 -35.17
C PRO A 34 4.27 10.61 -35.22
N ASN A 35 4.59 11.63 -36.04
CA ASN A 35 5.93 12.19 -36.09
C ASN A 35 6.40 12.82 -34.76
N LEU A 36 5.48 13.30 -33.92
CA LEU A 36 5.82 13.81 -32.58
C LEU A 36 6.18 12.68 -31.62
N ILE A 37 5.51 11.53 -31.74
CA ILE A 37 5.84 10.33 -30.97
C ILE A 37 7.22 9.82 -31.38
N ASP A 38 7.48 9.71 -32.69
CA ASP A 38 8.79 9.29 -33.23
C ASP A 38 9.91 10.25 -32.76
N THR A 39 9.64 11.55 -32.73
CA THR A 39 10.58 12.56 -32.21
C THR A 39 10.89 12.35 -30.71
N GLU A 40 9.89 11.94 -29.91
CA GLU A 40 10.10 11.64 -28.50
C GLU A 40 10.83 10.31 -28.31
N GLN A 41 10.60 9.29 -29.15
CA GLN A 41 11.40 8.06 -29.16
C GLN A 41 12.87 8.37 -29.47
N ASP A 42 13.16 9.17 -30.51
CA ASP A 42 14.51 9.66 -30.83
C ASP A 42 15.15 10.44 -29.67
N ARG A 43 14.36 11.20 -28.92
CA ARG A 43 14.84 11.92 -27.73
C ARG A 43 15.16 10.95 -26.60
N ILE A 44 14.32 9.93 -26.38
CA ILE A 44 14.52 8.89 -25.37
C ILE A 44 15.78 8.09 -25.69
N ASP A 45 15.99 7.71 -26.95
CA ASP A 45 17.19 7.03 -27.45
C ASP A 45 18.46 7.79 -27.03
N LYS A 46 18.48 9.10 -27.28
CA LYS A 46 19.58 10.01 -26.91
C LYS A 46 19.86 10.15 -25.41
N LEU A 47 19.03 9.61 -24.51
CA LEU A 47 19.22 9.76 -23.06
C LEU A 47 20.42 8.96 -22.53
N ASP A 48 20.81 7.88 -23.21
CA ASP A 48 22.01 7.10 -22.87
C ASP A 48 23.28 7.64 -23.55
N GLY A 49 23.11 8.62 -24.45
CA GLY A 49 24.18 9.28 -25.20
C GLY A 49 24.31 8.82 -26.66
N LYS A 50 23.46 7.92 -27.15
CA LYS A 50 23.48 7.43 -28.54
C LYS A 50 22.12 7.56 -29.22
N LEU A 51 22.11 7.47 -30.54
CA LEU A 51 20.90 7.38 -31.36
C LEU A 51 21.06 6.10 -32.19
N ASP A 52 20.82 4.96 -31.56
CA ASP A 52 21.01 3.62 -32.12
C ASP A 52 19.83 2.67 -31.88
N HIS A 53 18.69 3.22 -31.46
CA HIS A 53 17.44 2.51 -31.13
C HIS A 53 17.65 1.45 -30.04
N TYR A 54 18.54 1.76 -29.11
CA TYR A 54 18.96 0.88 -28.03
C TYR A 54 19.25 1.70 -26.78
N ILE A 55 18.58 1.35 -25.68
CA ILE A 55 18.80 2.02 -24.41
C ILE A 55 19.76 1.20 -23.55
N ASN A 56 20.97 1.73 -23.32
CA ASN A 56 21.89 1.17 -22.35
C ASN A 56 21.59 1.67 -20.93
N THR A 57 20.96 0.82 -20.14
CA THR A 57 20.70 1.01 -18.71
C THR A 57 21.82 0.46 -17.82
N GLY A 58 22.68 -0.39 -18.37
CA GLY A 58 23.72 -1.15 -17.66
C GLY A 58 23.25 -2.51 -17.14
N ASP A 59 22.05 -2.94 -17.52
CA ASP A 59 21.44 -4.22 -17.18
C ASP A 59 20.79 -4.84 -18.43
N THR A 60 21.26 -6.00 -18.87
CA THR A 60 20.85 -6.56 -20.18
C THR A 60 19.37 -6.96 -20.26
N VAL A 61 18.73 -7.24 -19.11
CA VAL A 61 17.29 -7.55 -19.07
C VAL A 61 16.50 -6.26 -19.24
N THR A 62 16.89 -5.23 -18.48
CA THR A 62 16.29 -3.90 -18.53
C THR A 62 16.52 -3.22 -19.89
N ASP A 63 17.68 -3.43 -20.53
CA ASP A 63 17.96 -2.91 -21.88
C ASP A 63 16.98 -3.48 -22.93
N LYS A 64 16.70 -4.79 -22.86
CA LYS A 64 15.70 -5.43 -23.73
C LYS A 64 14.29 -4.92 -23.45
N GLN A 65 13.95 -4.76 -22.17
CA GLN A 65 12.66 -4.23 -21.76
C GLN A 65 12.50 -2.78 -22.22
N ALA A 66 13.54 -1.94 -22.09
CA ALA A 66 13.54 -0.57 -22.58
C ALA A 66 13.35 -0.51 -24.10
N GLY A 67 14.05 -1.37 -24.85
CA GLY A 67 13.88 -1.49 -26.30
C GLY A 67 12.44 -1.81 -26.68
N PHE A 68 11.83 -2.78 -26.00
CA PHE A 68 10.43 -3.13 -26.23
C PHE A 68 9.47 -2.01 -25.82
N VAL A 69 9.60 -1.45 -24.61
CA VAL A 69 8.63 -0.50 -24.03
C VAL A 69 8.70 0.88 -24.67
N TYR A 70 9.90 1.39 -24.95
CA TYR A 70 10.07 2.72 -25.52
C TYR A 70 9.99 2.73 -27.04
N PHE A 71 10.20 1.58 -27.70
CA PHE A 71 10.16 1.49 -29.15
C PHE A 71 9.09 0.52 -29.66
N ASP A 72 9.32 -0.79 -29.59
CA ASP A 72 8.48 -1.79 -30.28
C ASP A 72 6.98 -1.69 -29.92
N ALA A 73 6.67 -1.51 -28.63
CA ALA A 73 5.31 -1.40 -28.13
C ALA A 73 4.64 -0.09 -28.58
N ILE A 74 5.39 1.01 -28.61
CA ILE A 74 4.91 2.33 -29.05
C ILE A 74 4.62 2.30 -30.54
N ASP A 75 5.53 1.76 -31.34
CA ASP A 75 5.37 1.57 -32.78
C ASP A 75 4.15 0.70 -33.10
N TYR A 76 3.94 -0.35 -32.29
CA TYR A 76 2.76 -1.20 -32.43
C TYR A 76 1.48 -0.45 -32.06
N ILE A 77 1.48 0.34 -30.98
CA ILE A 77 0.35 1.19 -30.60
C ILE A 77 0.03 2.18 -31.73
N GLN A 78 1.03 2.86 -32.31
CA GLN A 78 0.86 3.74 -33.47
C GLN A 78 0.19 3.01 -34.63
N LYS A 79 0.68 1.83 -35.01
CA LYS A 79 0.06 1.01 -36.07
C LYS A 79 -1.39 0.66 -35.77
N VAL A 80 -1.72 0.32 -34.51
CA VAL A 80 -3.08 -0.03 -34.11
C VAL A 80 -4.02 1.17 -34.25
N VAL A 81 -3.58 2.34 -33.79
CA VAL A 81 -4.33 3.60 -33.83
C VAL A 81 -4.49 4.11 -35.26
N ASP A 82 -3.44 4.05 -36.08
CA ASP A 82 -3.44 4.59 -37.45
C ASP A 82 -4.26 3.75 -38.43
N ASN A 83 -4.17 2.42 -38.34
CA ASN A 83 -4.88 1.50 -39.24
C ASN A 83 -6.40 1.41 -38.99
N ASN A 84 -6.95 2.25 -38.11
CA ASN A 84 -8.40 2.33 -37.83
C ASN A 84 -9.01 0.99 -37.38
N TYR A 85 -8.24 0.12 -36.71
CA TYR A 85 -8.79 -1.10 -36.11
C TYR A 85 -9.82 -0.80 -35.00
N ILE A 86 -9.87 0.44 -34.53
CA ILE A 86 -10.84 0.98 -33.58
C ILE A 86 -11.46 2.24 -34.22
N PRO A 87 -12.60 2.11 -34.95
CA PRO A 87 -13.15 3.18 -35.77
C PRO A 87 -13.48 4.48 -35.03
N ASP A 88 -13.91 4.38 -33.77
CA ASP A 88 -14.39 5.52 -32.97
C ASP A 88 -13.35 6.04 -31.96
N LEU A 89 -12.08 5.63 -32.08
CA LEU A 89 -11.03 6.11 -31.19
C LEU A 89 -10.69 7.58 -31.50
N ASP A 90 -10.76 8.45 -30.48
CA ASP A 90 -10.21 9.80 -30.59
C ASP A 90 -8.69 9.75 -30.62
N LYS A 91 -8.14 9.66 -31.84
CA LYS A 91 -6.69 9.57 -32.09
C LYS A 91 -5.93 10.78 -31.58
N ILE A 92 -6.53 11.97 -31.66
CA ILE A 92 -5.93 13.23 -31.20
C ILE A 92 -5.65 13.11 -29.71
N THR A 93 -6.70 12.87 -28.92
CA THR A 93 -6.59 12.68 -27.48
C THR A 93 -5.63 11.54 -27.13
N PHE A 94 -5.69 10.43 -27.87
CA PHE A 94 -4.83 9.28 -27.62
C PHE A 94 -3.34 9.63 -27.77
N TYR A 95 -2.96 10.27 -28.89
CA TYR A 95 -1.58 10.68 -29.14
C TYR A 95 -1.08 11.72 -28.14
N ASP A 96 -1.93 12.65 -27.69
CA ASP A 96 -1.51 13.64 -26.70
C ASP A 96 -1.15 12.97 -25.36
N ASN A 97 -1.91 11.96 -24.93
CA ASN A 97 -1.58 11.19 -23.73
C ASN A 97 -0.32 10.34 -23.92
N LEU A 98 -0.16 9.70 -25.09
CA LEU A 98 1.04 8.94 -25.41
C LEU A 98 2.30 9.82 -25.41
N PHE A 99 2.21 11.02 -25.98
CA PHE A 99 3.28 12.00 -25.98
C PHE A 99 3.66 12.40 -24.55
N VAL A 100 2.69 12.66 -23.68
CA VAL A 100 2.95 13.02 -22.27
C VAL A 100 3.64 11.87 -21.53
N GLU A 101 3.20 10.63 -21.73
CA GLU A 101 3.84 9.44 -21.15
C GLU A 101 5.31 9.33 -21.55
N LEU A 102 5.62 9.46 -22.85
CA LEU A 102 7.00 9.44 -23.35
C LEU A 102 7.81 10.65 -22.87
N ARG A 103 7.18 11.82 -22.77
CA ARG A 103 7.85 13.05 -22.31
C ARG A 103 8.30 12.96 -20.86
N ASN A 104 7.60 12.18 -20.04
CA ASN A 104 7.99 11.91 -18.66
C ASN A 104 9.28 11.08 -18.55
N VAL A 105 9.68 10.38 -19.61
CA VAL A 105 10.97 9.67 -19.70
C VAL A 105 12.09 10.67 -19.98
N ASN A 106 13.06 10.75 -19.08
CA ASN A 106 14.13 11.74 -19.10
C ASN A 106 15.43 11.17 -18.52
N LYS A 107 16.50 11.98 -18.52
CA LYS A 107 17.84 11.55 -18.13
C LYS A 107 17.94 10.96 -16.71
N SER A 108 17.00 11.31 -15.83
CA SER A 108 16.97 10.83 -14.44
C SER A 108 16.21 9.52 -14.23
N ASN A 109 15.40 9.06 -15.20
CA ASN A 109 14.53 7.90 -15.01
C ASN A 109 14.45 6.93 -16.21
N TYR A 110 15.16 7.18 -17.32
CA TYR A 110 15.12 6.29 -18.50
C TYR A 110 15.57 4.84 -18.24
N TYR A 111 16.24 4.58 -17.10
CA TYR A 111 16.64 3.25 -16.66
C TYR A 111 15.60 2.58 -15.73
N ARG A 112 14.51 3.28 -15.38
CA ARG A 112 13.41 2.81 -14.51
C ARG A 112 12.22 2.42 -15.40
N VAL A 113 12.39 1.36 -16.18
CA VAL A 113 11.45 1.00 -17.27
C VAL A 113 10.11 0.48 -16.75
N ASP A 114 10.11 -0.28 -15.64
CA ASP A 114 8.94 -1.02 -15.16
C ASP A 114 7.69 -0.16 -14.90
N ASP A 115 7.89 1.06 -14.37
CA ASP A 115 6.76 1.96 -14.06
C ASP A 115 6.03 2.41 -15.32
N ILE A 116 6.76 2.54 -16.44
CA ILE A 116 6.19 2.93 -17.73
C ILE A 116 5.66 1.69 -18.45
N ASP A 117 6.39 0.58 -18.38
CA ASP A 117 5.99 -0.72 -18.94
C ASP A 117 4.56 -1.09 -18.55
N LYS A 118 4.26 -1.07 -17.25
CA LYS A 118 2.91 -1.38 -16.74
C LYS A 118 1.83 -0.50 -17.37
N ARG A 119 2.08 0.82 -17.51
CA ARG A 119 1.09 1.73 -18.13
C ARG A 119 0.95 1.49 -19.64
N ILE A 120 2.06 1.32 -20.36
CA ILE A 120 2.06 1.09 -21.81
C ILE A 120 1.38 -0.22 -22.17
N LEU A 121 1.70 -1.31 -21.46
CA LEU A 121 1.05 -2.60 -21.66
C LEU A 121 -0.44 -2.56 -21.31
N HIS A 122 -0.81 -1.85 -20.23
CA HIS A 122 -2.21 -1.67 -19.86
C HIS A 122 -2.99 -0.85 -20.89
N VAL A 123 -2.39 0.19 -21.47
CA VAL A 123 -2.97 0.92 -22.60
C VAL A 123 -3.16 0.00 -23.81
N LEU A 124 -2.17 -0.84 -24.12
CA LEU A 124 -2.27 -1.77 -25.24
C LEU A 124 -3.37 -2.81 -25.05
N ALA A 125 -3.47 -3.40 -23.85
CA ALA A 125 -4.56 -4.30 -23.49
C ALA A 125 -5.92 -3.58 -23.51
N GLY A 126 -5.95 -2.31 -23.08
CA GLY A 126 -7.12 -1.45 -23.17
C GLY A 126 -7.60 -1.23 -24.60
N LEU A 127 -6.70 -0.95 -25.55
CA LEU A 127 -7.03 -0.88 -26.98
C LEU A 127 -7.66 -2.18 -27.49
N ASN A 128 -7.13 -3.33 -27.08
CA ASN A 128 -7.72 -4.62 -27.40
C ASN A 128 -9.11 -4.79 -26.78
N ALA A 129 -9.33 -4.32 -25.55
CA ALA A 129 -10.64 -4.36 -24.90
C ALA A 129 -11.66 -3.43 -25.59
N VAL A 130 -11.24 -2.26 -26.07
CA VAL A 130 -12.10 -1.38 -26.90
C VAL A 130 -12.56 -2.13 -28.15
N ARG A 131 -11.65 -2.80 -28.86
CA ARG A 131 -11.98 -3.57 -30.07
C ARG A 131 -13.04 -4.65 -29.84
N HIS A 132 -13.13 -5.20 -28.63
CA HIS A 132 -14.10 -6.24 -28.26
C HIS A 132 -15.33 -5.72 -27.50
N ASN A 133 -15.47 -4.40 -27.31
CA ASN A 133 -16.52 -3.78 -26.48
C ASN A 133 -16.50 -4.25 -25.01
N GLU A 134 -15.30 -4.48 -24.47
CA GLU A 134 -15.10 -4.96 -23.10
C GLU A 134 -14.35 -3.95 -22.22
N LEU A 135 -14.15 -2.71 -22.68
CA LEU A 135 -13.33 -1.70 -22.02
C LEU A 135 -13.73 -1.51 -20.56
N LYS A 136 -15.02 -1.31 -20.25
CA LYS A 136 -15.46 -1.15 -18.85
C LYS A 136 -15.01 -2.31 -17.95
N ASN A 137 -15.19 -3.55 -18.40
CA ASN A 137 -14.87 -4.73 -17.59
C ASN A 137 -13.35 -4.82 -17.39
N PHE A 138 -12.57 -4.60 -18.45
CA PHE A 138 -11.11 -4.54 -18.39
C PHE A 138 -10.62 -3.46 -17.41
N LEU A 139 -11.18 -2.25 -17.45
CA LEU A 139 -10.76 -1.17 -16.53
C LEU A 139 -11.04 -1.52 -15.07
N LEU A 140 -12.13 -2.25 -14.79
CA LEU A 140 -12.51 -2.68 -13.44
C LEU A 140 -11.64 -3.83 -12.90
N GLU A 141 -10.92 -4.57 -13.76
CA GLU A 141 -10.01 -5.63 -13.33
C GLU A 141 -8.81 -5.05 -12.56
N ASN A 142 -8.26 -3.91 -13.02
CA ASN A 142 -7.19 -3.18 -12.34
C ASN A 142 -7.53 -1.69 -12.21
N ILE A 143 -8.37 -1.35 -11.23
CA ILE A 143 -8.84 0.03 -11.01
C ILE A 143 -7.67 1.02 -10.79
N PRO A 144 -6.69 0.75 -9.89
CA PRO A 144 -5.60 1.70 -9.65
C PRO A 144 -4.82 2.04 -10.91
N LEU A 145 -4.45 1.05 -11.73
CA LEU A 145 -3.70 1.29 -12.96
C LEU A 145 -4.55 1.97 -14.03
N SER A 146 -5.83 1.58 -14.13
CA SER A 146 -6.79 2.16 -15.07
C SER A 146 -7.06 3.64 -14.82
N ILE A 147 -7.06 4.10 -13.56
CA ILE A 147 -7.13 5.53 -13.23
C ILE A 147 -5.93 6.29 -13.82
N GLN A 148 -4.72 5.73 -13.76
CA GLN A 148 -3.49 6.39 -14.24
C GLN A 148 -3.45 6.58 -15.76
N VAL A 149 -4.21 5.77 -16.50
CA VAL A 149 -4.29 5.83 -17.97
C VAL A 149 -5.65 6.30 -18.47
N ALA A 150 -6.49 6.86 -17.58
CA ALA A 150 -7.86 7.25 -17.91
C ALA A 150 -7.92 8.23 -19.10
N GLY A 151 -6.89 9.06 -19.27
CA GLY A 151 -6.80 10.05 -20.34
C GLY A 151 -6.82 9.43 -21.75
N PHE A 152 -6.30 8.21 -21.92
CA PHE A 152 -6.30 7.51 -23.21
C PHE A 152 -7.71 7.14 -23.69
N PHE A 153 -8.65 6.95 -22.76
CA PHE A 153 -10.02 6.50 -23.06
C PHE A 153 -11.10 7.47 -22.57
N LYS A 154 -10.74 8.72 -22.24
CA LYS A 154 -11.62 9.73 -21.62
C LYS A 154 -12.84 10.17 -22.44
N ASN A 155 -12.90 9.82 -23.72
CA ASN A 155 -14.08 10.09 -24.56
C ASN A 155 -15.02 8.88 -24.66
N SER A 156 -14.64 7.72 -24.14
CA SER A 156 -15.50 6.54 -24.11
C SER A 156 -16.59 6.69 -23.04
N SER A 157 -17.81 6.27 -23.37
CA SER A 157 -18.91 6.18 -22.39
C SER A 157 -18.57 5.26 -21.21
N ASP A 158 -17.75 4.23 -21.46
CA ASP A 158 -17.31 3.29 -20.44
C ASP A 158 -16.42 3.93 -19.38
N MET A 159 -15.65 4.97 -19.73
CA MET A 159 -14.76 5.66 -18.80
C MET A 159 -15.54 6.39 -17.70
N LYS A 160 -16.67 7.02 -18.04
CA LYS A 160 -17.55 7.65 -17.05
C LYS A 160 -18.06 6.62 -16.04
N THR A 161 -18.59 5.51 -16.52
CA THR A 161 -19.10 4.43 -15.65
C THR A 161 -17.99 3.83 -14.79
N PHE A 162 -16.82 3.59 -15.38
CA PHE A 162 -15.64 3.12 -14.66
C PHE A 162 -15.26 4.10 -13.53
N LEU A 163 -15.11 5.39 -13.81
CA LEU A 163 -14.73 6.39 -12.80
C LEU A 163 -15.76 6.52 -11.67
N SER A 164 -17.06 6.41 -11.96
CA SER A 164 -18.12 6.40 -10.93
C SER A 164 -18.04 5.17 -10.00
N ILE A 165 -17.44 4.08 -10.44
CA ILE A 165 -17.19 2.91 -9.59
C ILE A 165 -15.84 3.06 -8.89
N ALA A 166 -14.82 3.52 -9.62
CA ALA A 166 -13.45 3.68 -9.14
C ALA A 166 -13.36 4.70 -8.00
N VAL A 167 -14.11 5.81 -8.07
CA VAL A 167 -14.10 6.88 -7.07
C VAL A 167 -14.56 6.43 -5.69
N LYS A 168 -15.45 5.44 -5.61
CA LYS A 168 -15.92 4.88 -4.34
C LYS A 168 -14.77 4.18 -3.59
N ARG A 169 -13.95 3.43 -4.32
CA ARG A 169 -12.83 2.65 -3.77
C ARG A 169 -11.53 3.45 -3.65
N TYR A 170 -11.25 4.34 -4.62
CA TYR A 170 -9.98 5.06 -4.74
C TYR A 170 -10.18 6.58 -4.90
N PRO A 171 -10.94 7.25 -4.01
CA PRO A 171 -11.27 8.68 -4.17
C PRO A 171 -10.02 9.57 -4.22
N THR A 172 -9.00 9.25 -3.42
CA THR A 172 -7.75 10.02 -3.39
C THR A 172 -6.92 9.85 -4.66
N GLN A 173 -6.93 8.68 -5.29
CA GLN A 173 -6.23 8.47 -6.58
C GLN A 173 -6.96 9.17 -7.72
N VAL A 174 -8.30 9.11 -7.74
CA VAL A 174 -9.11 9.88 -8.71
C VAL A 174 -8.82 11.38 -8.62
N LEU A 175 -8.64 11.93 -7.41
CA LEU A 175 -8.22 13.32 -7.21
C LEU A 175 -6.77 13.63 -7.60
N VAL A 176 -5.90 12.64 -7.72
CA VAL A 176 -4.50 12.83 -8.14
C VAL A 176 -4.36 12.80 -9.66
N TYR A 177 -5.26 12.09 -10.34
CA TYR A 177 -5.27 11.90 -11.79
C TYR A 177 -6.44 12.61 -12.47
N GLU A 178 -7.01 13.61 -11.82
CA GLU A 178 -8.10 14.44 -12.32
C GLU A 178 -7.77 15.10 -13.65
N TYR A 179 -6.51 15.53 -13.83
CA TYR A 179 -6.04 16.22 -15.03
C TYR A 179 -6.16 15.37 -16.30
N LEU A 180 -6.38 14.05 -16.16
CA LEU A 180 -6.63 13.15 -17.29
C LEU A 180 -8.05 13.26 -17.83
N PHE A 181 -8.99 13.85 -17.09
CA PHE A 181 -10.41 13.92 -17.47
C PHE A 181 -11.11 15.22 -17.04
N ASP A 182 -10.41 16.21 -16.50
CA ASP A 182 -11.01 17.46 -15.96
C ASP A 182 -11.65 18.35 -17.03
N ASP A 183 -11.36 18.10 -18.31
CA ASP A 183 -12.00 18.71 -19.47
C ASP A 183 -13.37 18.11 -19.82
N LYS A 184 -13.81 17.06 -19.13
CA LYS A 184 -15.05 16.33 -19.45
C LYS A 184 -16.26 16.82 -18.68
N ASP A 185 -17.43 16.68 -19.29
CA ASP A 185 -18.72 17.05 -18.70
C ASP A 185 -19.04 16.23 -17.44
N TYR A 186 -18.57 14.98 -17.40
CA TYR A 186 -18.68 14.11 -16.25
C TYR A 186 -17.63 14.36 -15.17
N ALA A 187 -16.66 15.27 -15.36
CA ALA A 187 -15.60 15.50 -14.39
C ALA A 187 -16.15 16.02 -13.06
N LEU A 188 -17.06 16.99 -13.09
CA LEU A 188 -17.64 17.58 -11.89
C LEU A 188 -18.28 16.52 -10.98
N PRO A 189 -19.27 15.71 -11.41
CA PRO A 189 -19.90 14.73 -10.52
C PRO A 189 -18.91 13.70 -9.96
N ILE A 190 -17.91 13.26 -10.74
CA ILE A 190 -16.85 12.37 -10.23
C ILE A 190 -16.01 13.05 -9.15
N LEU A 191 -15.62 14.31 -9.36
CA LEU A 191 -14.86 15.08 -8.38
C LEU A 191 -15.69 15.39 -7.14
N GLU A 192 -17.00 15.60 -7.26
CA GLU A 192 -17.88 15.77 -6.11
C GLU A 192 -17.86 14.52 -5.22
N GLU A 193 -18.06 13.33 -5.79
CA GLU A 193 -18.00 12.05 -5.06
C GLU A 193 -16.65 11.88 -4.35
N ALA A 194 -15.55 12.15 -5.06
CA ALA A 194 -14.20 12.03 -4.51
C ALA A 194 -13.94 12.99 -3.34
N VAL A 195 -14.41 14.23 -3.45
CA VAL A 195 -14.23 15.29 -2.43
C VAL A 195 -15.15 15.04 -1.23
N ILE A 196 -16.35 14.51 -1.44
CA ILE A 196 -17.26 14.11 -0.36
C ILE A 196 -16.67 12.96 0.44
N ALA A 197 -16.08 11.97 -0.22
CA ALA A 197 -15.44 10.84 0.45
C ALA A 197 -14.15 11.26 1.18
N ALA A 198 -13.30 12.09 0.56
CA ALA A 198 -11.97 12.42 1.05
C ALA A 198 -11.69 13.93 1.21
N PRO A 199 -12.50 14.70 1.96
CA PRO A 199 -12.35 16.16 2.04
C PRO A 199 -11.03 16.61 2.68
N VAL A 200 -10.46 15.83 3.62
CA VAL A 200 -9.16 16.14 4.24
C VAL A 200 -8.03 16.05 3.21
N PHE A 201 -8.08 15.07 2.31
CA PHE A 201 -7.11 14.97 1.21
C PHE A 201 -7.35 16.07 0.17
N ALA A 202 -8.61 16.34 -0.16
CA ALA A 202 -9.01 17.30 -1.18
C ALA A 202 -8.60 18.74 -0.84
N LYS A 203 -8.54 19.13 0.43
CA LYS A 203 -8.27 20.52 0.85
C LYS A 203 -6.97 21.10 0.32
N LYS A 204 -5.97 20.27 -0.04
CA LYS A 204 -4.72 20.75 -0.66
C LYS A 204 -4.96 21.38 -2.04
N TYR A 205 -6.03 20.99 -2.72
CA TYR A 205 -6.44 21.50 -4.02
C TYR A 205 -7.33 22.74 -3.95
N PHE A 206 -7.76 23.18 -2.76
CA PHE A 206 -8.62 24.35 -2.57
C PHE A 206 -7.83 25.67 -2.70
N LEU A 207 -7.25 25.88 -3.89
CA LEU A 207 -6.54 27.07 -4.33
C LEU A 207 -7.26 27.65 -5.55
N ASP A 208 -7.47 28.96 -5.61
CA ASP A 208 -8.25 29.59 -6.69
C ASP A 208 -7.75 29.29 -8.10
N SER A 209 -6.45 29.00 -8.24
CA SER A 209 -5.84 28.62 -9.51
C SER A 209 -6.08 27.17 -9.91
N HIS A 210 -6.42 26.28 -8.97
CA HIS A 210 -6.46 24.83 -9.18
C HIS A 210 -7.72 24.38 -9.94
N PRO A 211 -7.62 23.49 -10.95
CA PRO A 211 -8.76 23.01 -11.73
C PRO A 211 -9.89 22.42 -10.87
N ILE A 212 -9.57 21.50 -9.96
CA ILE A 212 -10.54 20.92 -8.99
C ILE A 212 -11.36 22.01 -8.31
N PHE A 213 -10.71 23.00 -7.70
CA PHE A 213 -11.43 24.01 -6.93
C PHE A 213 -12.27 24.95 -7.81
N LYS A 214 -11.81 25.25 -9.03
CA LYS A 214 -12.61 26.01 -10.00
C LYS A 214 -13.88 25.27 -10.39
N LEU A 215 -13.80 23.96 -10.63
CA LEU A 215 -14.96 23.12 -10.94
C LEU A 215 -15.91 23.02 -9.74
N LEU A 216 -15.40 22.74 -8.54
CA LEU A 216 -16.23 22.61 -7.34
C LEU A 216 -17.01 23.88 -6.99
N LYS A 217 -16.50 25.07 -7.31
CA LYS A 217 -17.25 26.34 -7.13
C LYS A 217 -18.51 26.43 -7.99
N GLN A 218 -18.61 25.62 -9.05
CA GLN A 218 -19.78 25.54 -9.93
C GLN A 218 -20.79 24.50 -9.44
N SER A 219 -20.41 23.65 -8.47
CA SER A 219 -21.25 22.58 -7.93
C SER A 219 -22.52 23.14 -7.27
N THR A 220 -23.66 22.52 -7.52
CA THR A 220 -24.90 22.76 -6.78
C THR A 220 -25.14 21.72 -5.68
N ASN A 221 -24.20 20.79 -5.48
CA ASN A 221 -24.32 19.72 -4.51
C ASN A 221 -24.29 20.27 -3.07
N PRO A 222 -25.33 20.05 -2.25
CA PRO A 222 -25.41 20.60 -0.89
C PRO A 222 -24.22 20.23 0.00
N VAL A 223 -23.68 19.02 -0.13
CA VAL A 223 -22.52 18.57 0.66
C VAL A 223 -21.27 19.33 0.26
N ILE A 224 -21.06 19.55 -1.04
CA ILE A 224 -19.95 20.36 -1.55
C ILE A 224 -20.06 21.80 -1.07
N GLN A 225 -21.27 22.38 -1.05
CA GLN A 225 -21.50 23.70 -0.50
C GLN A 225 -21.16 23.78 1.00
N THR A 226 -21.45 22.73 1.77
CA THR A 226 -20.99 22.61 3.17
C THR A 226 -19.45 22.59 3.24
N ILE A 227 -18.76 21.79 2.43
CA ILE A 227 -17.28 21.73 2.38
C ILE A 227 -16.68 23.09 2.01
N LEU A 228 -17.22 23.77 1.00
CA LEU A 228 -16.78 25.11 0.59
C LEU A 228 -17.00 26.14 1.70
N SER A 229 -18.07 26.00 2.48
CA SER A 229 -18.35 26.86 3.64
C SER A 229 -17.35 26.64 4.77
N ILE A 230 -16.97 25.39 5.06
CA ILE A 230 -15.88 25.06 5.99
C ILE A 230 -14.58 25.72 5.52
N ASN A 231 -14.22 25.55 4.24
CA ASN A 231 -13.02 26.15 3.66
C ASN A 231 -13.03 27.67 3.71
N LYS A 232 -14.16 28.30 3.40
CA LYS A 232 -14.31 29.75 3.45
C LYS A 232 -14.10 30.30 4.87
N LYS A 233 -14.58 29.58 5.89
CA LYS A 233 -14.55 30.06 7.28
C LYS A 233 -13.21 29.83 7.97
N TYR A 234 -12.64 28.63 7.83
CA TYR A 234 -11.46 28.21 8.58
C TYR A 234 -10.28 27.76 7.70
N GLY A 235 -10.44 27.78 6.38
CA GLY A 235 -9.40 27.39 5.44
C GLY A 235 -9.05 25.91 5.51
N ARG A 236 -7.80 25.60 5.14
CA ARG A 236 -7.30 24.22 4.96
C ARG A 236 -6.76 23.58 6.24
N SER A 237 -6.53 24.35 7.30
CA SER A 237 -5.91 23.85 8.55
C SER A 237 -6.91 23.24 9.54
N THR A 238 -8.21 23.44 9.33
CA THR A 238 -9.22 22.89 10.26
C THR A 238 -9.39 21.38 10.12
N ASN A 239 -9.75 20.75 11.24
CA ASN A 239 -10.15 19.35 11.34
C ASN A 239 -11.66 19.15 11.11
N ALA A 240 -12.44 20.24 10.98
CA ALA A 240 -13.89 20.18 10.79
C ALA A 240 -14.32 19.39 9.54
N TYR A 241 -13.46 19.26 8.53
CA TYR A 241 -13.74 18.45 7.34
C TYR A 241 -14.05 16.98 7.64
N VAL A 242 -13.49 16.43 8.72
CA VAL A 242 -13.76 15.03 9.11
C VAL A 242 -15.13 14.87 9.74
N LEU A 243 -15.63 15.93 10.35
CA LEU A 243 -16.94 15.97 11.00
C LEU A 243 -18.04 16.39 10.01
N LEU A 244 -17.78 16.29 8.70
CA LEU A 244 -18.66 16.75 7.62
C LEU A 244 -20.06 16.18 7.74
N ASP A 245 -20.19 14.90 8.12
CA ASP A 245 -21.48 14.24 8.22
C ASP A 245 -22.39 14.93 9.25
N ASP A 246 -21.90 15.18 10.45
CA ASP A 246 -22.68 15.83 11.50
C ASP A 246 -22.89 17.33 11.21
N ILE A 247 -21.94 18.00 10.55
CA ILE A 247 -22.12 19.39 10.09
C ILE A 247 -23.24 19.48 9.05
N HIS A 248 -23.18 18.63 8.02
CA HIS A 248 -24.14 18.65 6.91
C HIS A 248 -25.56 18.30 7.39
N ASN A 249 -25.67 17.40 8.37
CA ASN A 249 -26.93 17.00 8.99
C ASN A 249 -27.41 17.95 10.11
N ASN A 250 -26.81 19.14 10.25
CA ASN A 250 -27.15 20.16 11.27
C ASN A 250 -27.07 19.67 12.73
N LYS A 251 -26.25 18.65 13.01
CA LYS A 251 -25.97 18.18 14.37
C LYS A 251 -24.84 18.97 15.04
N LEU A 252 -23.95 19.55 14.25
CA LEU A 252 -22.84 20.39 14.71
C LEU A 252 -22.73 21.64 13.85
N ALA A 253 -22.58 22.81 14.46
CA ALA A 253 -22.20 24.01 13.73
C ALA A 253 -20.74 23.94 13.27
N ILE A 254 -20.39 24.64 12.19
CA ILE A 254 -19.00 24.69 11.68
C ILE A 254 -18.01 25.20 12.74
N ASP A 255 -18.42 26.18 13.56
CA ASP A 255 -17.59 26.73 14.64
C ASP A 255 -17.36 25.70 15.75
N GLU A 256 -18.42 25.00 16.15
CA GLU A 256 -18.34 23.93 17.14
C GLU A 256 -17.44 22.79 16.66
N ALA A 257 -17.62 22.34 15.42
CA ALA A 257 -16.78 21.31 14.82
C ALA A 257 -15.30 21.73 14.72
N HIS A 258 -15.03 23.02 14.48
CA HIS A 258 -13.67 23.56 14.49
C HIS A 258 -13.04 23.51 15.88
N GLU A 259 -13.78 23.87 16.94
CA GLU A 259 -13.29 23.80 18.31
C GLU A 259 -13.14 22.35 18.80
N ILE A 260 -14.12 21.48 18.53
CA ILE A 260 -14.02 20.03 18.81
C ILE A 260 -12.76 19.46 18.18
N GLY A 261 -12.47 19.83 16.92
CA GLY A 261 -11.30 19.35 16.19
C GLY A 261 -9.95 19.72 16.82
N LYS A 262 -9.89 20.63 17.79
CA LYS A 262 -8.67 20.98 18.55
C LYS A 262 -8.48 20.13 19.79
N GLU A 263 -9.56 19.56 20.33
CA GLU A 263 -9.56 18.79 21.57
C GLU A 263 -9.51 17.29 21.31
N HIS A 264 -8.41 16.64 21.71
CA HIS A 264 -8.10 15.27 21.33
C HIS A 264 -9.22 14.25 21.62
N TYR A 265 -9.75 14.25 22.84
CA TYR A 265 -10.78 13.29 23.25
C TYR A 265 -12.14 13.62 22.64
N ALA A 266 -12.55 14.90 22.64
CA ALA A 266 -13.82 15.32 22.06
C ALA A 266 -13.87 15.02 20.55
N TYR A 267 -12.75 15.25 19.85
CA TYR A 267 -12.61 14.93 18.44
C TYR A 267 -12.73 13.43 18.17
N LEU A 268 -11.97 12.60 18.90
CA LEU A 268 -12.08 11.14 18.80
C LEU A 268 -13.51 10.67 19.03
N LYS A 269 -14.13 11.10 20.13
CA LYS A 269 -15.51 10.72 20.49
C LYS A 269 -16.53 11.10 19.43
N THR A 270 -16.37 12.26 18.79
CA THR A 270 -17.26 12.69 17.71
C THR A 270 -17.08 11.83 16.47
N MET A 271 -15.84 11.56 16.06
CA MET A 271 -15.54 10.66 14.94
C MET A 271 -16.12 9.25 15.16
N LEU A 272 -16.05 8.72 16.38
CA LEU A 272 -16.63 7.43 16.75
C LEU A 272 -18.14 7.39 16.54
N ASN A 273 -18.84 8.44 16.95
CA ASN A 273 -20.29 8.50 16.79
C ASN A 273 -20.71 8.59 15.33
N ILE A 274 -19.94 9.30 14.51
CA ILE A 274 -20.14 9.31 13.05
C ILE A 274 -19.90 7.91 12.49
N ARG A 275 -18.80 7.25 12.88
CA ARG A 275 -18.39 5.96 12.30
C ARG A 275 -19.34 4.80 12.58
N LYS A 276 -20.15 4.87 13.64
CA LYS A 276 -21.23 3.91 13.91
C LYS A 276 -22.24 3.81 12.75
N LYS A 277 -22.36 4.87 11.93
CA LYS A 277 -23.14 4.83 10.70
C LYS A 277 -22.42 3.99 9.66
N LYS A 278 -23.16 3.19 8.89
CA LYS A 278 -22.60 2.30 7.87
C LYS A 278 -21.83 3.07 6.79
N GLU A 279 -22.43 4.13 6.25
CA GLU A 279 -21.90 4.92 5.12
C GLU A 279 -21.93 6.44 5.47
N PRO A 280 -21.02 6.92 6.35
CA PRO A 280 -20.99 8.33 6.73
C PRO A 280 -20.37 9.21 5.62
N LEU A 281 -20.72 10.49 5.57
CA LEU A 281 -19.97 11.46 4.76
C LEU A 281 -18.52 11.56 5.26
N ALA A 282 -17.60 11.90 4.35
CA ALA A 282 -16.16 11.97 4.62
C ALA A 282 -15.51 10.66 5.07
N GLU A 283 -16.10 9.49 4.76
CA GLU A 283 -15.65 8.18 5.24
C GLU A 283 -14.14 7.94 5.06
N ASN A 284 -13.57 8.20 3.88
CA ASN A 284 -12.13 8.01 3.66
C ASN A 284 -11.27 8.90 4.58
N SER A 285 -11.69 10.15 4.80
CA SER A 285 -11.01 11.06 5.74
C SER A 285 -11.23 10.66 7.20
N LEU A 286 -12.44 10.21 7.55
CA LEU A 286 -12.80 9.72 8.87
C LEU A 286 -11.95 8.51 9.27
N GLU A 287 -11.85 7.52 8.39
CA GLU A 287 -11.03 6.31 8.59
C GLU A 287 -9.55 6.68 8.84
N SER A 288 -8.97 7.54 8.00
CA SER A 288 -7.57 7.97 8.14
C SER A 288 -7.30 8.72 9.46
N GLU A 289 -8.24 9.54 9.89
CA GLU A 289 -8.13 10.34 11.11
C GLU A 289 -8.40 9.52 12.37
N LEU A 290 -9.28 8.51 12.30
CA LEU A 290 -9.47 7.52 13.36
C LEU A 290 -8.19 6.71 13.60
N VAL A 291 -7.50 6.25 12.54
CA VAL A 291 -6.17 5.60 12.68
C VAL A 291 -5.20 6.53 13.41
N THR A 292 -5.06 7.77 12.92
CA THR A 292 -4.12 8.74 13.49
C THR A 292 -4.40 9.05 14.96
N ASN A 293 -5.67 9.20 15.34
CA ASN A 293 -6.05 9.57 16.70
C ASN A 293 -6.06 8.36 17.66
N ALA A 294 -6.43 7.16 17.21
CA ALA A 294 -6.32 5.93 18.01
C ALA A 294 -4.86 5.67 18.43
N LEU A 295 -3.92 5.84 17.49
CA LEU A 295 -2.50 5.65 17.75
C LEU A 295 -1.94 6.60 18.83
N LYS A 296 -2.49 7.81 19.00
CA LYS A 296 -2.08 8.73 20.07
C LYS A 296 -2.30 8.13 21.46
N TYR A 297 -3.38 7.38 21.65
CA TYR A 297 -3.69 6.74 22.93
C TYR A 297 -2.91 5.44 23.11
N VAL A 298 -2.84 4.59 22.08
CA VAL A 298 -2.11 3.32 22.13
C VAL A 298 -0.62 3.52 22.37
N ARG A 299 0.01 4.53 21.76
CA ARG A 299 1.43 4.82 21.97
C ARG A 299 1.73 5.14 23.43
N VAL A 300 0.89 5.93 24.11
CA VAL A 300 1.03 6.17 25.56
C VAL A 300 0.97 4.87 26.36
N VAL A 301 0.03 3.98 26.05
CA VAL A 301 -0.10 2.67 26.74
C VAL A 301 1.09 1.75 26.44
N ASN A 302 1.63 1.80 25.23
CA ASN A 302 2.82 1.07 24.82
C ASN A 302 4.09 1.61 25.50
N ASP A 303 4.23 2.92 25.61
CA ASP A 303 5.39 3.56 26.25
C ASP A 303 5.46 3.18 27.74
N LEU A 304 4.30 3.02 28.38
CA LEU A 304 4.16 2.59 29.77
C LEU A 304 4.15 1.05 29.95
N HIS A 305 4.71 0.27 29.01
CA HIS A 305 4.64 -1.20 29.04
C HIS A 305 5.29 -1.89 30.25
N ASN A 306 6.18 -1.19 30.96
CA ASN A 306 6.82 -1.68 32.20
C ASN A 306 6.10 -1.20 33.48
N GLU A 307 5.13 -0.30 33.36
CA GLU A 307 4.38 0.24 34.49
C GLU A 307 3.21 -0.67 34.88
N ALA A 308 2.73 -0.51 36.12
CA ALA A 308 1.55 -1.20 36.61
C ALA A 308 0.28 -0.77 35.85
N ASP A 309 -0.70 -1.68 35.73
CA ASP A 309 -1.91 -1.50 34.92
C ASP A 309 -2.69 -0.21 35.22
N ASN A 310 -2.75 0.22 36.49
CA ASN A 310 -3.46 1.44 36.89
C ASN A 310 -2.79 2.72 36.38
N ILE A 311 -1.47 2.69 36.16
CA ILE A 311 -0.71 3.79 35.56
C ILE A 311 -0.76 3.64 34.04
N ARG A 312 -0.43 2.44 33.56
CA ARG A 312 -0.29 2.13 32.13
C ARG A 312 -1.55 2.41 31.31
N PHE A 313 -2.73 2.05 31.82
CA PHE A 313 -3.99 2.18 31.09
C PHE A 313 -4.81 3.41 31.53
N ALA A 314 -4.26 4.31 32.34
CA ALA A 314 -5.00 5.45 32.89
C ALA A 314 -5.65 6.33 31.81
N ASN A 315 -5.00 6.51 30.65
CA ASN A 315 -5.49 7.34 29.56
C ASN A 315 -6.67 6.73 28.78
N VAL A 316 -6.96 5.44 28.97
CA VAL A 316 -8.06 4.71 28.31
C VAL A 316 -9.04 4.09 29.31
N ASP A 317 -8.82 4.27 30.61
CA ASP A 317 -9.63 3.61 31.64
C ASP A 317 -11.08 4.11 31.68
N SER A 318 -11.28 5.37 31.34
CA SER A 318 -12.59 6.03 31.22
C SER A 318 -13.34 5.67 29.94
N PHE A 319 -12.70 5.02 28.97
CA PHE A 319 -13.30 4.75 27.67
C PHE A 319 -14.44 3.73 27.79
N ASP A 320 -15.49 3.87 27.00
CA ASP A 320 -16.57 2.88 26.88
C ASP A 320 -16.20 1.73 25.91
N ALA A 321 -17.10 0.74 25.75
CA ALA A 321 -16.85 -0.39 24.86
C ALA A 321 -16.64 0.02 23.39
N PRO A 322 -17.48 0.90 22.79
CA PRO A 322 -17.21 1.47 21.46
C PRO A 322 -15.86 2.16 21.30
N GLU A 323 -15.45 2.96 22.29
CA GLU A 323 -14.18 3.69 22.31
C GLU A 323 -12.98 2.71 22.37
N LEU A 324 -13.04 1.70 23.24
CA LEU A 324 -12.01 0.66 23.35
C LEU A 324 -11.96 -0.24 22.11
N TYR A 325 -13.11 -0.62 21.57
CA TYR A 325 -13.21 -1.39 20.33
C TYR A 325 -12.52 -0.65 19.17
N THR A 326 -12.80 0.65 19.03
CA THR A 326 -12.18 1.46 17.97
C THR A 326 -10.69 1.57 18.20
N LEU A 327 -10.27 1.82 19.45
CA LEU A 327 -8.85 1.85 19.78
C LEU A 327 -8.15 0.58 19.30
N ILE A 328 -8.74 -0.60 19.55
CA ILE A 328 -8.21 -1.89 19.10
C ILE A 328 -8.11 -1.95 17.57
N VAL A 329 -9.22 -1.77 16.84
CA VAL A 329 -9.26 -2.04 15.39
C VAL A 329 -8.58 -0.97 14.51
N TYR A 330 -8.30 0.22 15.06
CA TYR A 330 -7.60 1.31 14.35
C TYR A 330 -6.14 1.47 14.78
N SER A 331 -5.64 0.66 15.71
CA SER A 331 -4.23 0.69 16.16
C SER A 331 -3.47 -0.59 15.85
N GLU A 332 -4.02 -1.44 14.99
CA GLU A 332 -3.45 -2.74 14.68
C GLU A 332 -1.94 -2.69 14.33
N GLU A 333 -1.53 -1.65 13.60
CA GLU A 333 -0.14 -1.48 13.15
C GLU A 333 0.88 -1.28 14.27
N GLU A 334 0.44 -0.85 15.46
CA GLU A 334 1.35 -0.47 16.56
C GLU A 334 0.96 -1.07 17.91
N ILE A 335 -0.15 -1.79 18.01
CA ILE A 335 -0.62 -2.30 19.30
C ILE A 335 0.23 -3.48 19.78
N PHE A 336 0.84 -3.35 20.97
CA PHE A 336 1.57 -4.47 21.57
C PHE A 336 0.62 -5.54 22.08
N THR A 337 1.07 -6.80 22.13
CA THR A 337 0.29 -7.92 22.70
C THR A 337 -0.26 -7.60 24.08
N SER A 338 0.55 -7.01 24.96
CA SER A 338 0.12 -6.63 26.31
C SER A 338 -0.88 -5.46 26.31
N THR A 339 -0.73 -4.51 25.39
CA THR A 339 -1.68 -3.40 25.20
C THR A 339 -3.02 -3.91 24.68
N PHE A 340 -3.01 -4.74 23.62
CA PHE A 340 -4.21 -5.41 23.11
C PHE A 340 -4.93 -6.17 24.21
N ASN A 341 -4.21 -7.00 24.98
CA ASN A 341 -4.81 -7.77 26.06
C ASN A 341 -5.48 -6.88 27.13
N GLY A 342 -4.81 -5.80 27.54
CA GLY A 342 -5.35 -4.89 28.55
C GLY A 342 -6.55 -4.07 28.04
N CYS A 343 -6.53 -3.63 26.79
CA CYS A 343 -7.66 -2.96 26.14
C CYS A 343 -8.83 -3.94 25.92
N PHE A 344 -8.57 -5.16 25.44
CA PHE A 344 -9.57 -6.19 25.18
C PHE A 344 -10.29 -6.64 26.47
N ASN A 345 -9.56 -6.82 27.57
CA ASN A 345 -10.17 -7.17 28.85
C ASN A 345 -11.10 -6.05 29.35
N ARG A 346 -10.70 -4.78 29.21
CA ARG A 346 -11.55 -3.62 29.54
C ARG A 346 -12.75 -3.53 28.61
N PHE A 347 -12.56 -3.78 27.33
CA PHE A 347 -13.63 -3.82 26.34
C PHE A 347 -14.69 -4.86 26.72
N LEU A 348 -14.29 -6.10 26.99
CA LEU A 348 -15.22 -7.15 27.41
C LEU A 348 -15.94 -6.81 28.73
N ALA A 349 -15.23 -6.23 29.70
CA ALA A 349 -15.85 -5.81 30.96
C ALA A 349 -16.90 -4.70 30.77
N LYS A 350 -16.77 -3.89 29.71
CA LYS A 350 -17.66 -2.76 29.41
C LYS A 350 -18.73 -3.07 28.36
N LEU A 351 -18.75 -4.29 27.79
CA LEU A 351 -19.89 -4.78 27.01
C LEU A 351 -21.15 -4.90 27.89
N ASP A 352 -20.97 -5.08 29.19
CA ASP A 352 -22.02 -5.21 30.20
C ASP A 352 -23.02 -6.32 29.81
N SER A 353 -24.31 -6.01 29.62
CA SER A 353 -25.33 -6.97 29.19
C SER A 353 -25.43 -7.17 27.68
N THR A 354 -24.62 -6.48 26.88
CA THR A 354 -24.67 -6.56 25.41
C THR A 354 -23.79 -7.71 24.95
N ASP A 355 -24.36 -8.71 24.27
CA ASP A 355 -23.58 -9.78 23.65
C ASP A 355 -22.73 -9.23 22.49
N GLY A 356 -21.65 -9.94 22.17
CA GLY A 356 -20.71 -9.49 21.14
C GLY A 356 -21.33 -9.39 19.74
N PHE A 357 -22.37 -10.18 19.41
CA PHE A 357 -22.98 -10.16 18.08
C PHE A 357 -23.82 -8.90 17.89
N THR A 358 -24.67 -8.59 18.88
CA THR A 358 -25.44 -7.34 18.95
C THR A 358 -24.50 -6.14 18.95
N PHE A 359 -23.40 -6.19 19.70
CA PHE A 359 -22.42 -5.11 19.74
C PHE A 359 -21.83 -4.81 18.34
N ILE A 360 -21.40 -5.83 17.59
CA ILE A 360 -20.85 -5.65 16.24
C ILE A 360 -21.87 -5.00 15.30
N GLN A 361 -23.15 -5.37 15.41
CA GLN A 361 -24.23 -4.74 14.63
C GLN A 361 -24.44 -3.27 15.01
N GLN A 362 -24.44 -2.95 16.31
CA GLN A 362 -24.57 -1.57 16.80
C GLN A 362 -23.42 -0.66 16.34
N MET A 363 -22.24 -1.23 16.12
CA MET A 363 -21.07 -0.53 15.59
C MET A 363 -21.08 -0.39 14.06
N GLY A 364 -22.18 -0.76 13.39
CA GLY A 364 -22.27 -0.72 11.93
C GLY A 364 -21.28 -1.65 11.24
N GLU A 365 -20.80 -2.69 11.95
CA GLU A 365 -19.80 -3.65 11.48
C GLU A 365 -18.43 -3.02 11.17
N ASN A 366 -18.17 -1.82 11.68
CA ASN A 366 -16.91 -1.09 11.53
C ASN A 366 -15.70 -2.00 11.85
N ARG A 367 -14.91 -2.34 10.82
CA ARG A 367 -13.68 -3.17 10.93
C ARG A 367 -13.84 -4.47 11.72
N PHE A 368 -15.03 -5.10 11.68
CA PHE A 368 -15.29 -6.31 12.45
C PHE A 368 -14.36 -7.47 12.05
N ARG A 369 -13.97 -7.59 10.77
CA ARG A 369 -13.02 -8.63 10.33
C ARG A 369 -11.63 -8.42 10.93
N THR A 370 -11.15 -7.17 10.95
CA THR A 370 -9.90 -6.81 11.66
C THR A 370 -9.99 -7.17 13.14
N PHE A 371 -11.12 -6.87 13.81
CA PHE A 371 -11.33 -7.28 15.20
C PHE A 371 -11.23 -8.80 15.41
N ILE A 372 -11.93 -9.59 14.59
CA ILE A 372 -11.92 -11.06 14.66
C ILE A 372 -10.52 -11.61 14.41
N LYS A 373 -9.81 -11.09 13.40
CA LYS A 373 -8.42 -11.43 13.15
C LYS A 373 -7.54 -11.14 14.36
N MET A 374 -7.59 -9.92 14.90
CA MET A 374 -6.78 -9.56 16.07
C MET A 374 -7.10 -10.46 17.26
N ALA A 375 -8.39 -10.71 17.54
CA ALA A 375 -8.81 -11.61 18.60
C ALA A 375 -8.27 -13.04 18.36
N ALA A 376 -8.27 -13.54 17.12
CA ALA A 376 -7.66 -14.84 16.80
C ALA A 376 -6.14 -14.82 17.02
N SER A 377 -5.43 -13.85 16.45
CA SER A 377 -3.97 -13.73 16.52
C SER A 377 -3.43 -13.58 17.94
N TYR A 378 -4.18 -12.98 18.85
CA TYR A 378 -3.82 -12.84 20.27
C TYR A 378 -4.48 -13.87 21.20
N GLY A 379 -5.14 -14.91 20.64
CA GLY A 379 -5.73 -16.01 21.41
C GLY A 379 -6.90 -15.57 22.32
N LYS A 380 -7.70 -14.61 21.86
CA LYS A 380 -8.89 -14.06 22.54
C LYS A 380 -10.21 -14.31 21.81
N LEU A 381 -10.18 -14.90 20.61
CA LEU A 381 -11.40 -15.13 19.82
C LEU A 381 -12.44 -15.94 20.60
N ASP A 382 -12.06 -17.07 21.20
CA ASP A 382 -12.99 -17.91 21.96
C ASP A 382 -13.63 -17.16 23.12
N LYS A 383 -12.89 -16.27 23.78
CA LYS A 383 -13.42 -15.42 24.87
C LYS A 383 -14.47 -14.44 24.37
N PHE A 384 -14.27 -13.88 23.18
CA PHE A 384 -15.25 -12.99 22.57
C PHE A 384 -16.49 -13.76 22.12
N LEU A 385 -16.31 -14.89 21.43
CA LEU A 385 -17.41 -15.74 20.96
C LEU A 385 -18.25 -16.27 22.13
N ALA A 386 -17.64 -16.56 23.28
CA ALA A 386 -18.34 -16.98 24.49
C ALA A 386 -19.34 -15.95 25.05
N THR A 387 -19.30 -14.70 24.60
CA THR A 387 -20.32 -13.69 24.94
C THR A 387 -21.64 -13.88 24.17
N MET A 388 -21.66 -14.74 23.16
CA MET A 388 -22.77 -14.92 22.22
C MET A 388 -23.34 -16.35 22.29
N LYS A 389 -24.56 -16.54 21.79
CA LYS A 389 -25.15 -17.87 21.60
C LYS A 389 -24.49 -18.62 20.43
N PRO A 390 -24.52 -19.96 20.39
CA PRO A 390 -23.90 -20.75 19.33
C PRO A 390 -24.32 -20.34 17.90
N GLU A 391 -25.60 -20.03 17.69
CA GLU A 391 -26.15 -19.56 16.42
C GLU A 391 -25.59 -18.20 15.98
N GLU A 392 -25.37 -17.28 16.93
CA GLU A 392 -24.78 -15.96 16.71
C GLU A 392 -23.28 -16.07 16.41
N GLN A 393 -22.56 -16.95 17.11
CA GLN A 393 -21.17 -17.28 16.82
C GLN A 393 -21.03 -17.81 15.39
N GLN A 394 -21.89 -18.75 14.99
CA GLN A 394 -21.92 -19.28 13.63
C GLN A 394 -22.19 -18.17 12.61
N ALA A 395 -23.22 -17.35 12.83
CA ALA A 395 -23.58 -16.26 11.92
C ALA A 395 -22.44 -15.26 11.75
N LEU A 396 -21.76 -14.88 12.83
CA LEU A 396 -20.62 -13.97 12.79
C LEU A 396 -19.46 -14.54 11.99
N MET A 397 -19.13 -15.81 12.20
CA MET A 397 -17.98 -16.45 11.56
C MET A 397 -18.26 -16.81 10.08
N VAL A 398 -19.50 -17.12 9.71
CA VAL A 398 -19.90 -17.19 8.30
C VAL A 398 -19.76 -15.83 7.63
N LYS A 399 -20.25 -14.77 8.28
CA LYS A 399 -20.14 -13.41 7.77
C LYS A 399 -18.69 -12.95 7.60
N PHE A 400 -17.84 -13.30 8.57
CA PHE A 400 -16.41 -13.04 8.54
C PHE A 400 -15.76 -13.56 7.25
N ALA A 401 -16.13 -14.76 6.78
CA ALA A 401 -15.55 -15.38 5.58
C ALA A 401 -16.36 -15.17 4.29
N SER A 402 -17.48 -14.43 4.31
CA SER A 402 -18.38 -14.27 3.15
C SER A 402 -18.32 -12.89 2.52
N ASN A 403 -18.75 -12.81 1.26
CA ASN A 403 -18.86 -11.59 0.44
C ASN A 403 -17.60 -10.73 0.39
N LEU A 404 -16.42 -11.36 0.46
CA LEU A 404 -15.15 -10.65 0.51
C LEU A 404 -14.95 -9.80 -0.75
N GLU A 405 -15.40 -10.27 -1.91
CA GLU A 405 -15.28 -9.58 -3.20
C GLU A 405 -16.20 -8.36 -3.35
N GLN A 406 -17.16 -8.19 -2.43
CA GLN A 406 -18.10 -7.06 -2.43
C GLN A 406 -17.59 -5.89 -1.59
N ASP A 407 -16.65 -6.14 -0.66
CA ASP A 407 -16.01 -5.10 0.13
C ASP A 407 -15.17 -4.16 -0.75
N GLU A 408 -15.12 -2.87 -0.39
CA GLU A 408 -14.31 -1.88 -1.12
C GLU A 408 -12.80 -2.17 -1.03
N ASN A 409 -12.38 -2.75 0.10
CA ASN A 409 -11.02 -3.19 0.40
C ASN A 409 -10.92 -4.73 0.44
N ASP A 410 -11.57 -5.41 -0.49
CA ASP A 410 -11.67 -6.86 -0.57
C ASP A 410 -10.35 -7.64 -0.37
N ILE A 411 -9.24 -7.18 -0.94
CA ILE A 411 -7.92 -7.82 -0.76
C ILE A 411 -7.51 -7.76 0.70
N GLU A 412 -7.66 -6.61 1.36
CA GLU A 412 -7.36 -6.47 2.79
C GLU A 412 -8.26 -7.40 3.60
N GLN A 413 -9.57 -7.41 3.32
CA GLN A 413 -10.53 -8.27 4.02
C GLN A 413 -10.20 -9.77 3.85
N ALA A 414 -9.78 -10.19 2.66
CA ALA A 414 -9.37 -11.56 2.39
C ALA A 414 -8.07 -11.94 3.12
N VAL A 415 -7.13 -10.99 3.22
CA VAL A 415 -5.93 -11.15 4.05
C VAL A 415 -6.30 -11.29 5.53
N GLU A 416 -7.25 -10.49 6.04
CA GLU A 416 -7.70 -10.62 7.44
C GLU A 416 -8.23 -12.01 7.75
N VAL A 417 -8.98 -12.57 6.80
CA VAL A 417 -9.52 -13.92 6.88
C VAL A 417 -8.39 -14.95 6.86
N ALA A 418 -7.46 -14.86 5.90
CA ALA A 418 -6.32 -15.77 5.78
C ALA A 418 -5.45 -15.81 7.05
N ASP A 419 -5.24 -14.66 7.68
CA ASP A 419 -4.40 -14.53 8.86
C ASP A 419 -5.07 -15.04 10.13
N ALA A 420 -6.36 -14.81 10.27
CA ALA A 420 -7.15 -15.39 11.34
C ALA A 420 -7.10 -16.92 11.30
N PHE A 421 -7.20 -17.52 10.10
CA PHE A 421 -7.17 -18.98 9.93
C PHE A 421 -5.94 -19.64 10.54
N GLY A 422 -4.75 -19.07 10.31
CA GLY A 422 -3.50 -19.61 10.86
C GLY A 422 -3.43 -19.60 12.39
N SER A 423 -4.34 -18.86 13.05
CA SER A 423 -4.37 -18.70 14.51
C SER A 423 -5.54 -19.43 15.18
N ILE A 424 -6.51 -19.95 14.41
CA ILE A 424 -7.68 -20.66 14.96
C ILE A 424 -7.34 -22.14 15.16
N THR A 425 -7.53 -22.65 16.38
CA THR A 425 -7.30 -24.06 16.72
C THR A 425 -8.60 -24.87 16.90
N ASP A 426 -9.76 -24.23 17.03
CA ASP A 426 -11.04 -24.89 17.18
C ASP A 426 -11.44 -25.62 15.87
N SER A 427 -11.55 -26.95 15.94
CA SER A 427 -11.85 -27.79 14.78
C SER A 427 -13.26 -27.60 14.21
N THR A 428 -14.23 -27.26 15.05
CA THR A 428 -15.62 -26.97 14.64
C THR A 428 -15.66 -25.67 13.86
N LEU A 429 -14.99 -24.64 14.38
CA LEU A 429 -14.90 -23.34 13.72
C LEU A 429 -14.12 -23.42 12.40
N LEU A 430 -12.99 -24.13 12.38
CA LEU A 430 -12.24 -24.39 11.14
C LEU A 430 -13.10 -25.11 10.09
N THR A 431 -13.94 -26.06 10.50
CA THR A 431 -14.86 -26.77 9.60
C THR A 431 -15.94 -25.84 9.04
N LEU A 432 -16.51 -24.98 9.88
CA LEU A 432 -17.49 -23.97 9.46
C LEU A 432 -16.91 -23.03 8.41
N LEU A 433 -15.73 -22.46 8.70
CA LEU A 433 -15.06 -21.53 7.81
C LEU A 433 -14.66 -22.19 6.50
N ARG A 434 -14.14 -23.43 6.54
CA ARG A 434 -13.85 -24.24 5.35
C ARG A 434 -15.08 -24.41 4.47
N ASN A 435 -16.22 -24.78 5.04
CA ASN A 435 -17.46 -24.95 4.28
C ASN A 435 -17.93 -23.61 3.67
N THR A 436 -17.74 -22.51 4.40
CA THR A 436 -18.08 -21.16 3.93
C THR A 436 -17.24 -20.75 2.72
N ILE A 437 -15.91 -20.94 2.76
CA ILE A 437 -15.03 -20.66 1.62
C ILE A 437 -15.43 -21.47 0.39
N LYS A 438 -15.80 -22.74 0.57
CA LYS A 438 -16.28 -23.59 -0.53
C LYS A 438 -17.60 -23.09 -1.12
N SER A 439 -18.58 -22.75 -0.28
CA SER A 439 -19.87 -22.23 -0.77
C SER A 439 -19.72 -20.91 -1.49
N GLU A 440 -18.87 -20.02 -0.98
CA GLU A 440 -18.62 -18.72 -1.59
C GLU A 440 -17.89 -18.83 -2.92
N TYR A 441 -16.90 -19.72 -3.04
CA TYR A 441 -16.27 -20.02 -4.33
C TYR A 441 -17.30 -20.48 -5.38
N LEU A 442 -18.19 -21.41 -5.01
CA LEU A 442 -19.22 -21.91 -5.92
C LEU A 442 -20.23 -20.80 -6.30
N ARG A 443 -20.56 -19.91 -5.36
CA ARG A 443 -21.42 -18.74 -5.61
C ARG A 443 -20.77 -17.82 -6.64
N VAL A 444 -19.55 -17.36 -6.41
CA VAL A 444 -18.87 -16.42 -7.33
C VAL A 444 -18.55 -17.07 -8.68
N GLU A 445 -18.31 -18.38 -8.72
CA GLU A 445 -18.17 -19.15 -9.96
C GLU A 445 -19.46 -19.15 -10.78
N SER A 446 -20.61 -19.43 -10.14
CA SER A 446 -21.93 -19.39 -10.80
C SER A 446 -22.30 -17.99 -11.32
N GLN A 447 -21.80 -16.95 -10.66
CA GLN A 447 -22.02 -15.55 -11.04
C GLN A 447 -21.00 -15.05 -12.09
N ASN A 448 -20.06 -15.90 -12.53
CA ASN A 448 -18.93 -15.50 -13.36
C ASN A 448 -18.11 -14.34 -12.79
N ASN A 449 -18.07 -14.18 -11.47
CA ASN A 449 -17.31 -13.13 -10.81
C ASN A 449 -15.83 -13.52 -10.74
N LYS A 450 -15.03 -13.05 -11.71
CA LYS A 450 -13.58 -13.32 -11.80
C LYS A 450 -12.84 -12.98 -10.50
N ARG A 451 -13.12 -11.80 -9.95
CA ARG A 451 -12.47 -11.28 -8.74
C ARG A 451 -12.73 -12.15 -7.52
N GLY A 452 -14.00 -12.53 -7.30
CA GLY A 452 -14.38 -13.46 -6.24
C GLY A 452 -13.75 -14.85 -6.42
N LYS A 453 -13.70 -15.37 -7.65
CA LYS A 453 -13.05 -16.66 -7.94
C LYS A 453 -11.57 -16.66 -7.53
N ILE A 454 -10.84 -15.59 -7.83
CA ILE A 454 -9.43 -15.44 -7.40
C ILE A 454 -9.34 -15.42 -5.87
N ILE A 455 -10.14 -14.59 -5.19
CA ILE A 455 -10.12 -14.47 -3.72
C ILE A 455 -10.36 -15.83 -3.04
N TYR A 456 -11.50 -16.46 -3.35
CA TYR A 456 -11.87 -17.73 -2.70
C TYR A 456 -11.03 -18.91 -3.19
N GLY A 457 -10.54 -18.85 -4.43
CA GLY A 457 -9.61 -19.82 -4.98
C GLY A 457 -8.26 -19.80 -4.28
N LEU A 458 -7.73 -18.61 -3.99
CA LEU A 458 -6.50 -18.45 -3.21
C LEU A 458 -6.69 -18.91 -1.76
N LEU A 459 -7.78 -18.52 -1.10
CA LEU A 459 -8.11 -18.98 0.26
C LEU A 459 -8.26 -20.51 0.34
N SER A 460 -8.57 -21.18 -0.76
CA SER A 460 -8.65 -22.64 -0.81
C SER A 460 -7.29 -23.31 -0.52
N ASN A 461 -6.16 -22.63 -0.76
CA ASN A 461 -4.82 -23.15 -0.46
C ASN A 461 -4.58 -23.34 1.04
N LEU A 462 -5.34 -22.67 1.91
CA LEU A 462 -5.24 -22.84 3.36
C LEU A 462 -5.64 -24.26 3.82
N PHE A 463 -6.30 -25.04 2.96
CA PHE A 463 -6.88 -26.34 3.29
C PHE A 463 -6.23 -27.52 2.55
N THR A 464 -5.03 -27.36 1.98
CA THR A 464 -4.33 -28.42 1.22
C THR A 464 -3.29 -29.23 2.01
N GLY A 465 -2.99 -28.84 3.26
CA GLY A 465 -1.97 -29.48 4.12
C GLY A 465 -2.35 -30.85 4.72
N ASP A 466 -1.41 -31.46 5.44
CA ASP A 466 -1.58 -32.77 6.07
C ASP A 466 -2.42 -32.71 7.37
N GLY A 467 -3.54 -33.45 7.40
CA GLY A 467 -4.42 -33.57 8.58
C GLY A 467 -5.83 -34.11 8.25
N VAL A 468 -6.74 -34.07 9.24
CA VAL A 468 -8.15 -34.55 9.18
C VAL A 468 -9.01 -33.82 8.13
N LEU A 469 -8.46 -32.77 7.50
CA LEU A 469 -9.17 -31.87 6.58
C LEU A 469 -8.82 -32.05 5.09
N LYS A 470 -8.17 -33.15 4.69
CA LYS A 470 -7.89 -33.44 3.26
C LYS A 470 -9.19 -33.52 2.44
N ASP A 471 -9.35 -32.59 1.50
CA ASP A 471 -10.45 -32.58 0.52
C ASP A 471 -9.89 -32.64 -0.89
N LYS A 472 -10.46 -33.51 -1.73
CA LYS A 472 -10.14 -33.52 -3.17
C LYS A 472 -10.60 -32.22 -3.85
N TRP A 473 -11.69 -31.62 -3.38
CA TRP A 473 -12.17 -30.35 -3.94
C TRP A 473 -11.16 -29.23 -3.69
N PHE A 474 -10.71 -29.02 -2.45
CA PHE A 474 -9.73 -27.97 -2.13
C PHE A 474 -8.40 -28.18 -2.87
N ALA A 475 -7.91 -29.42 -2.94
CA ALA A 475 -6.71 -29.73 -3.73
C ALA A 475 -6.87 -29.38 -5.22
N SER A 476 -8.04 -29.66 -5.81
CA SER A 476 -8.33 -29.34 -7.20
C SER A 476 -8.40 -27.83 -7.48
N ILE A 477 -8.97 -27.05 -6.54
CA ILE A 477 -9.06 -25.60 -6.67
C ILE A 477 -7.67 -24.98 -6.47
N ALA A 478 -6.93 -25.36 -5.43
CA ALA A 478 -5.58 -24.87 -5.15
C ALA A 478 -4.61 -25.10 -6.32
N THR A 479 -4.77 -26.19 -7.08
CA THR A 479 -3.96 -26.45 -8.29
C THR A 479 -4.16 -25.39 -9.37
N LYS A 480 -5.37 -24.81 -9.47
CA LYS A 480 -5.68 -23.69 -10.37
C LYS A 480 -5.16 -22.35 -9.84
N TYR A 481 -5.11 -22.20 -8.51
CA TYR A 481 -4.73 -20.96 -7.84
C TYR A 481 -3.41 -21.14 -7.07
N GLN A 482 -2.31 -21.42 -7.77
CA GLN A 482 -1.02 -21.71 -7.14
C GLN A 482 -0.40 -20.48 -6.47
N LEU A 483 0.08 -20.65 -5.25
CA LEU A 483 0.84 -19.61 -4.54
C LEU A 483 2.26 -19.52 -5.10
N PRO A 484 2.82 -18.32 -5.32
CA PRO A 484 4.20 -18.16 -5.75
C PRO A 484 5.17 -18.61 -4.65
N PRO A 485 6.34 -19.16 -5.02
CA PRO A 485 7.37 -19.50 -4.04
C PRO A 485 7.85 -18.23 -3.31
N LEU A 486 7.70 -18.20 -1.98
CA LEU A 486 8.25 -17.18 -1.06
C LEU A 486 9.33 -17.75 -0.14
N ASP A 487 9.74 -18.99 -0.38
CA ASP A 487 10.80 -19.66 0.35
C ASP A 487 12.18 -19.12 0.01
N LYS A 488 12.35 -18.47 -1.16
CA LYS A 488 13.63 -17.84 -1.50
C LYS A 488 13.54 -16.60 -2.40
N VAL A 489 14.61 -15.81 -2.36
CA VAL A 489 14.91 -14.78 -3.37
C VAL A 489 16.09 -15.26 -4.21
N ASN A 490 15.88 -15.39 -5.53
CA ASN A 490 16.91 -15.89 -6.44
C ASN A 490 18.07 -14.90 -6.54
N PHE A 491 19.30 -15.42 -6.59
CA PHE A 491 20.52 -14.65 -6.67
C PHE A 491 20.49 -13.59 -7.79
N GLU A 492 20.03 -13.94 -8.99
CA GLU A 492 19.98 -12.98 -10.10
C GLU A 492 19.06 -11.78 -9.82
N SER A 493 17.98 -11.97 -9.05
CA SER A 493 17.07 -10.87 -8.67
C SER A 493 17.65 -9.94 -7.59
N LEU A 494 18.74 -10.36 -6.93
CA LEU A 494 19.44 -9.58 -5.90
C LEU A 494 20.51 -8.67 -6.51
N PHE A 495 20.85 -8.83 -7.78
CA PHE A 495 21.86 -8.00 -8.43
C PHE A 495 21.27 -7.34 -9.65
N ARG A 496 21.27 -6.01 -9.64
CA ARG A 496 20.96 -5.22 -10.83
C ARG A 496 22.23 -4.62 -11.39
N ARG A 497 22.07 -3.92 -12.51
CA ARG A 497 23.01 -2.95 -13.10
C ARG A 497 24.45 -3.04 -12.59
N ASN A 498 25.37 -3.46 -13.45
CA ASN A 498 26.78 -3.69 -13.13
C ASN A 498 27.05 -4.83 -12.13
N LYS A 499 26.08 -5.73 -11.89
CA LYS A 499 26.21 -6.84 -10.93
C LYS A 499 26.62 -6.35 -9.53
N HIS A 500 26.01 -5.25 -9.09
CA HIS A 500 26.31 -4.59 -7.83
C HIS A 500 25.05 -4.59 -6.97
N ASN A 501 25.07 -5.34 -5.86
CA ASN A 501 23.96 -5.37 -4.91
C ASN A 501 24.05 -4.17 -3.95
N ILE A 502 23.00 -3.36 -3.92
CA ILE A 502 22.90 -2.11 -3.15
C ILE A 502 21.89 -2.25 -2.03
N TRP A 503 22.29 -1.91 -0.81
CA TRP A 503 21.39 -1.80 0.34
C TRP A 503 21.28 -0.36 0.80
N GLN A 504 20.09 0.01 1.25
CA GLN A 504 19.89 1.24 2.02
C GLN A 504 19.19 0.93 3.35
N ILE A 505 19.90 1.21 4.44
CA ILE A 505 19.41 1.05 5.81
C ILE A 505 19.06 2.43 6.36
N TYR A 506 17.79 2.60 6.68
CA TYR A 506 17.22 3.84 7.20
C TYR A 506 17.18 3.78 8.74
N PHE A 507 18.13 4.45 9.38
CA PHE A 507 18.07 4.72 10.83
C PHE A 507 17.27 6.00 11.08
N TYR A 508 16.37 5.98 12.07
CA TYR A 508 15.67 7.16 12.55
C TYR A 508 16.18 7.57 13.93
N ASP A 509 15.80 8.76 14.38
CA ASP A 509 16.06 9.21 15.75
C ASP A 509 15.03 8.56 16.70
N ASP A 510 15.50 7.57 17.46
CA ASP A 510 14.79 6.87 18.51
C ASP A 510 15.67 6.65 19.74
N GLU A 511 15.05 6.26 20.85
CA GLU A 511 15.71 6.19 22.17
C GLU A 511 16.92 5.23 22.19
N ASP A 512 16.85 4.13 21.42
CA ASP A 512 17.91 3.12 21.32
C ASP A 512 18.76 3.22 20.03
N GLY A 513 18.52 4.21 19.18
CA GLY A 513 19.12 4.33 17.84
C GLY A 513 20.64 4.37 17.84
N ASP A 514 21.24 5.10 18.79
CA ASP A 514 22.70 5.18 18.94
C ASP A 514 23.32 3.81 19.30
N ALA A 515 22.68 3.05 20.20
CA ALA A 515 23.13 1.72 20.59
C ALA A 515 22.89 0.69 19.46
N SER A 516 21.74 0.76 18.82
CA SER A 516 21.32 -0.05 17.67
C SER A 516 22.29 0.13 16.49
N PHE A 517 22.68 1.37 16.19
CA PHE A 517 23.65 1.69 15.14
C PHE A 517 25.06 1.22 15.49
N LYS A 518 25.52 1.46 16.73
CA LYS A 518 26.85 1.03 17.19
C LYS A 518 27.01 -0.49 17.11
N THR A 519 26.01 -1.24 17.55
CA THR A 519 26.02 -2.71 17.48
C THR A 519 25.94 -3.22 16.04
N PHE A 520 25.15 -2.56 15.20
CA PHE A 520 25.10 -2.84 13.76
C PHE A 520 26.49 -2.70 13.10
N LEU A 521 27.21 -1.60 13.37
CA LEU A 521 28.57 -1.44 12.87
C LEU A 521 29.51 -2.54 13.36
N ALA A 522 29.36 -2.96 14.62
CA ALA A 522 30.18 -4.03 15.19
C ALA A 522 29.96 -5.38 14.48
N THR A 523 28.74 -5.66 13.99
CA THR A 523 28.40 -6.87 13.22
C THR A 523 29.20 -6.99 11.91
N PHE A 524 29.66 -5.89 11.34
CA PHE A 524 30.45 -5.86 10.10
C PHE A 524 31.95 -5.61 10.32
N LYS A 525 32.43 -5.64 11.57
CA LYS A 525 33.86 -5.57 11.90
C LYS A 525 34.52 -6.94 11.78
N ASP A 526 34.63 -7.43 10.56
CA ASP A 526 35.32 -8.68 10.25
C ASP A 526 36.16 -8.58 8.96
N PRO A 527 36.99 -9.59 8.62
CA PRO A 527 37.88 -9.54 7.46
C PRO A 527 37.20 -9.41 6.10
N ASN A 528 35.92 -9.80 5.96
CA ASN A 528 35.19 -9.80 4.69
C ASN A 528 34.62 -8.43 4.31
N TRP A 529 34.56 -7.48 5.25
CA TRP A 529 33.91 -6.19 5.05
C TRP A 529 34.84 -5.01 5.33
N GLN A 530 34.60 -3.91 4.64
CA GLN A 530 35.22 -2.60 4.88
C GLN A 530 34.13 -1.59 5.27
N ILE A 531 34.42 -0.77 6.27
CA ILE A 531 33.56 0.34 6.69
C ILE A 531 34.27 1.64 6.34
N ALA A 532 33.64 2.48 5.51
CA ALA A 532 34.04 3.86 5.28
C ALA A 532 33.05 4.79 6.00
N ASP A 533 33.58 5.61 6.91
CA ASP A 533 32.80 6.53 7.73
C ASP A 533 32.76 7.92 7.10
N TYR A 534 31.55 8.45 6.90
CA TYR A 534 31.29 9.80 6.40
C TYR A 534 30.57 10.62 7.48
N GLN A 535 30.41 11.92 7.25
CA GLN A 535 29.84 12.82 8.25
C GLN A 535 28.43 12.36 8.73
N HIS A 536 27.53 12.00 7.80
CA HIS A 536 26.11 11.71 8.11
C HIS A 536 25.68 10.27 7.80
N TYR A 537 26.56 9.45 7.23
CA TYR A 537 26.28 8.07 6.86
C TYR A 537 27.56 7.23 6.88
N VAL A 538 27.40 5.92 6.79
CA VAL A 538 28.49 4.96 6.58
C VAL A 538 28.26 4.21 5.28
N LYS A 539 29.35 3.81 4.64
CA LYS A 539 29.36 2.88 3.51
C LYS A 539 30.08 1.61 3.94
N ILE A 540 29.37 0.49 4.00
CA ILE A 540 29.93 -0.82 4.29
C ILE A 540 29.97 -1.60 2.98
N PHE A 541 31.09 -2.21 2.61
CA PHE A 541 31.19 -2.95 1.35
C PHE A 541 32.04 -4.20 1.46
N SER A 542 31.70 -5.21 0.66
CA SER A 542 32.43 -6.49 0.64
C SER A 542 33.84 -6.30 0.09
N LYS A 543 34.80 -7.01 0.69
CA LYS A 543 36.20 -7.09 0.22
C LYS A 543 36.45 -8.30 -0.68
N SER A 544 35.57 -9.28 -0.65
CA SER A 544 35.67 -10.53 -1.40
C SER A 544 34.28 -11.10 -1.71
N GLY A 545 34.18 -11.90 -2.77
CA GLY A 545 32.92 -12.44 -3.27
C GLY A 545 32.17 -11.44 -4.15
N ALA A 546 30.85 -11.51 -4.15
CA ALA A 546 30.01 -10.58 -4.88
C ALA A 546 30.13 -9.16 -4.32
N LEU A 547 30.00 -8.14 -5.20
CA LEU A 547 30.05 -6.74 -4.80
C LEU A 547 28.74 -6.35 -4.11
N VAL A 548 28.81 -6.21 -2.78
CA VAL A 548 27.69 -5.78 -1.94
C VAL A 548 28.08 -4.45 -1.30
N THR A 549 27.19 -3.46 -1.35
CA THR A 549 27.39 -2.18 -0.68
C THR A 549 26.16 -1.78 0.11
N ILE A 550 26.37 -1.53 1.39
CA ILE A 550 25.36 -1.11 2.34
C ILE A 550 25.61 0.35 2.70
N TYR A 551 24.63 1.20 2.37
CA TYR A 551 24.57 2.58 2.85
C TYR A 551 23.65 2.66 4.05
N ALA A 552 24.14 3.20 5.17
CA ALA A 552 23.34 3.42 6.37
C ALA A 552 23.54 4.84 6.89
N ASN A 553 22.46 5.60 7.05
CA ASN A 553 22.57 6.92 7.69
C ASN A 553 22.86 6.74 9.19
N LYS A 554 23.55 7.72 9.78
CA LYS A 554 23.73 7.77 11.23
C LYS A 554 22.40 8.15 11.91
N PRO A 555 22.13 7.72 13.16
CA PRO A 555 21.03 8.22 13.96
C PRO A 555 21.04 9.76 14.00
N LYS A 556 19.86 10.39 14.14
CA LYS A 556 19.69 11.86 14.14
C LYS A 556 20.10 12.58 12.85
N SER A 557 20.44 11.83 11.80
CA SER A 557 20.85 12.36 10.50
C SER A 557 19.83 12.01 9.40
N GLU A 558 18.58 11.73 9.74
CA GLU A 558 17.56 11.34 8.77
C GLU A 558 17.26 12.44 7.74
N TYR A 559 17.30 13.71 8.13
CA TYR A 559 17.04 14.85 7.25
C TYR A 559 18.25 15.27 6.39
N THR A 560 19.44 14.71 6.64
CA THR A 560 20.69 15.07 5.95
C THR A 560 21.35 13.86 5.30
N GLY A 561 21.58 12.79 6.06
CA GLY A 561 22.22 11.55 5.63
C GLY A 561 21.38 10.74 4.64
N GLN A 562 20.07 10.58 4.89
CA GLN A 562 19.22 9.83 3.94
C GLN A 562 19.14 10.52 2.57
N PRO A 563 18.85 11.84 2.47
CA PRO A 563 18.88 12.54 1.19
C PRO A 563 20.26 12.56 0.52
N GLN A 564 21.35 12.53 1.28
CA GLN A 564 22.71 12.43 0.73
C GLN A 564 22.94 11.07 0.04
N ILE A 565 22.52 9.98 0.68
CA ILE A 565 22.58 8.63 0.10
C ILE A 565 21.69 8.56 -1.15
N GLU A 566 20.44 9.01 -1.06
CA GLU A 566 19.48 9.01 -2.19
C GLU A 566 20.05 9.77 -3.39
N LYS A 567 20.58 10.98 -3.18
CA LYS A 567 21.19 11.79 -4.24
C LYS A 567 22.44 11.11 -4.84
N LEU A 568 23.22 10.41 -4.02
CA LEU A 568 24.37 9.64 -4.49
C LEU A 568 23.90 8.50 -5.40
N LEU A 569 22.93 7.70 -4.96
CA LEU A 569 22.37 6.59 -5.73
C LEU A 569 21.76 7.07 -7.05
N ASP A 570 21.01 8.17 -7.04
CA ASP A 570 20.48 8.80 -8.26
C ASP A 570 21.63 9.23 -9.21
N SER A 571 22.72 9.79 -8.69
CA SER A 571 23.88 10.19 -9.52
C SER A 571 24.61 8.99 -10.13
N LEU A 572 24.59 7.85 -9.44
CA LEU A 572 25.11 6.57 -9.91
C LEU A 572 24.10 5.80 -10.76
N LYS A 573 22.87 6.30 -10.88
CA LYS A 573 21.72 5.65 -11.53
C LYS A 573 21.51 4.22 -10.98
N GLN A 574 21.63 4.07 -9.67
CA GLN A 574 21.43 2.82 -8.93
C GLN A 574 20.22 2.94 -8.01
N GLU A 575 19.61 1.82 -7.66
CA GLU A 575 18.49 1.73 -6.72
C GLU A 575 18.79 0.65 -5.67
N PRO A 576 18.27 0.77 -4.44
CA PRO A 576 18.44 -0.27 -3.43
C PRO A 576 17.69 -1.58 -3.80
N ASP A 577 18.44 -2.67 -3.89
CA ASP A 577 17.93 -4.04 -4.00
C ASP A 577 17.38 -4.53 -2.64
N VAL A 578 17.99 -4.06 -1.56
CA VAL A 578 17.58 -4.36 -0.19
C VAL A 578 17.34 -3.07 0.58
N VAL A 579 16.15 -2.95 1.17
CA VAL A 579 15.79 -1.83 2.02
C VAL A 579 15.57 -2.32 3.45
N VAL A 580 16.10 -1.59 4.42
CA VAL A 580 15.96 -1.94 5.84
C VAL A 580 15.46 -0.73 6.61
N HIS A 581 14.38 -0.91 7.37
CA HIS A 581 13.88 0.09 8.31
C HIS A 581 14.44 -0.17 9.71
N ARG A 582 15.04 0.86 10.33
CA ARG A 582 15.56 0.86 11.70
C ARG A 582 15.02 2.10 12.43
N GLY A 583 13.94 1.90 13.16
CA GLY A 583 13.21 2.98 13.81
C GLY A 583 12.02 2.42 14.58
N HIS A 584 11.31 3.28 15.30
CA HIS A 584 9.96 2.96 15.77
C HIS A 584 8.97 2.80 14.60
N SER A 585 7.91 2.02 14.84
CA SER A 585 6.81 1.73 13.91
C SER A 585 6.23 2.97 13.23
N TYR A 586 6.11 4.08 13.94
CA TYR A 586 5.56 5.33 13.39
C TYR A 586 6.46 5.99 12.34
N TYR A 587 7.70 5.55 12.13
CA TYR A 587 8.55 5.96 11.02
C TYR A 587 8.47 4.99 9.82
N ALA A 588 7.82 3.82 9.96
CA ALA A 588 7.79 2.78 8.93
C ALA A 588 7.25 3.32 7.60
N TYR A 589 6.15 4.10 7.63
CA TYR A 589 5.57 4.69 6.42
C TYR A 589 6.58 5.53 5.62
N LYS A 590 7.49 6.26 6.29
CA LYS A 590 8.52 7.08 5.63
C LYS A 590 9.55 6.23 4.90
N THR A 591 9.84 5.02 5.39
CA THR A 591 10.73 4.08 4.70
C THR A 591 9.99 3.32 3.60
N ILE A 592 8.74 2.91 3.85
CA ILE A 592 7.89 2.28 2.83
C ILE A 592 7.75 3.20 1.62
N GLU A 593 7.62 4.51 1.84
CA GLU A 593 7.59 5.51 0.77
C GLU A 593 8.82 5.52 -0.16
N LYS A 594 9.93 4.93 0.29
CA LYS A 594 11.22 4.86 -0.41
C LYS A 594 11.53 3.48 -0.98
N ILE A 595 10.58 2.54 -0.90
CA ILE A 595 10.67 1.26 -1.60
C ILE A 595 10.52 1.51 -3.10
N HIS A 596 11.44 0.97 -3.88
CA HIS A 596 11.40 1.00 -5.33
C HIS A 596 10.67 -0.25 -5.84
N ASN A 597 10.09 -0.23 -7.05
CA ASN A 597 9.34 -1.35 -7.66
C ASN A 597 10.10 -2.68 -7.74
N ASN A 598 11.40 -2.58 -7.52
CA ASN A 598 12.41 -3.54 -7.81
C ASN A 598 13.20 -3.98 -6.59
N THR A 599 12.87 -3.43 -5.41
CA THR A 599 13.42 -3.88 -4.15
C THR A 599 13.05 -5.35 -3.94
N ALA A 600 14.07 -6.20 -3.83
CA ALA A 600 13.93 -7.65 -3.72
C ALA A 600 13.69 -8.09 -2.27
N VAL A 601 14.29 -7.39 -1.30
CA VAL A 601 14.13 -7.68 0.14
C VAL A 601 13.81 -6.40 0.90
N PHE A 602 12.78 -6.45 1.75
CA PHE A 602 12.48 -5.41 2.72
C PHE A 602 12.47 -5.98 4.13
N ILE A 603 13.35 -5.46 4.99
CA ILE A 603 13.40 -5.84 6.41
C ILE A 603 12.80 -4.71 7.24
N LEU A 604 11.64 -4.97 7.80
CA LEU A 604 10.94 -4.03 8.66
C LEU A 604 11.30 -4.32 10.11
N GLY A 605 12.42 -3.73 10.54
CA GLY A 605 13.03 -3.96 11.85
C GLY A 605 12.35 -3.23 13.01
N SER A 606 11.08 -2.82 12.86
CA SER A 606 10.26 -2.10 13.85
C SER A 606 9.07 -2.93 14.32
N CYS A 607 8.36 -2.42 15.34
CA CYS A 607 7.13 -3.02 15.85
C CYS A 607 6.00 -3.07 14.81
N GLY A 608 5.15 -4.12 14.88
CA GLY A 608 3.82 -4.17 14.26
C GLY A 608 3.71 -4.06 12.73
N GLY A 609 4.82 -4.03 12.01
CA GLY A 609 4.82 -3.72 10.58
C GLY A 609 4.26 -4.79 9.63
N TYR A 610 3.64 -5.83 10.18
CA TYR A 610 2.85 -6.83 9.47
C TYR A 610 1.61 -6.21 8.77
N THR A 611 1.06 -5.12 9.30
CA THR A 611 -0.14 -4.47 8.73
C THR A 611 0.14 -3.62 7.50
N SER A 612 1.39 -3.21 7.31
CA SER A 612 1.79 -2.34 6.20
C SER A 612 2.14 -3.10 4.91
N LEU A 613 1.88 -4.41 4.86
CA LEU A 613 2.22 -5.27 3.72
C LEU A 613 1.59 -4.78 2.41
N LYS A 614 0.33 -4.33 2.43
CA LYS A 614 -0.31 -3.79 1.22
C LYS A 614 0.51 -2.64 0.62
N GLY A 615 0.85 -1.62 1.42
CA GLY A 615 1.64 -0.48 0.94
C GLY A 615 3.04 -0.86 0.47
N ILE A 616 3.61 -1.96 1.00
CA ILE A 616 4.89 -2.51 0.56
C ILE A 616 4.75 -3.22 -0.79
N PHE A 617 3.74 -4.09 -0.96
CA PHE A 617 3.50 -4.84 -2.21
C PHE A 617 2.95 -3.98 -3.33
N GLU A 618 2.18 -2.92 -3.02
CA GLU A 618 1.79 -1.90 -4.00
C GLU A 618 3.02 -1.20 -4.60
N ARG A 619 4.09 -1.07 -3.82
CA ARG A 619 5.34 -0.44 -4.25
C ARG A 619 6.25 -1.40 -4.96
N SER A 620 6.49 -2.58 -4.39
CA SER A 620 7.31 -3.64 -4.98
C SER A 620 6.55 -4.97 -4.92
N PRO A 621 5.86 -5.38 -6.00
CA PRO A 621 5.00 -6.57 -5.98
C PRO A 621 5.73 -7.90 -5.69
N ASN A 622 7.04 -7.96 -5.96
CA ASN A 622 7.86 -9.16 -5.82
C ASN A 622 8.78 -9.14 -4.59
N VAL A 623 8.67 -8.14 -3.72
CA VAL A 623 9.53 -8.01 -2.54
C VAL A 623 9.29 -9.14 -1.54
N SER A 624 10.36 -9.68 -0.97
CA SER A 624 10.29 -10.53 0.23
C SER A 624 10.35 -9.67 1.49
N VAL A 625 9.32 -9.77 2.33
CA VAL A 625 9.17 -8.92 3.52
C VAL A 625 9.41 -9.69 4.81
N VAL A 626 10.41 -9.26 5.58
CA VAL A 626 10.58 -9.68 6.98
C VAL A 626 9.90 -8.65 7.88
N ALA A 627 9.04 -9.10 8.79
CA ALA A 627 8.34 -8.23 9.73
C ALA A 627 8.33 -8.84 11.16
N SER A 628 8.11 -7.99 12.17
CA SER A 628 7.90 -8.41 13.55
C SER A 628 6.47 -8.15 14.01
N LYS A 629 5.91 -9.06 14.82
CA LYS A 629 4.57 -8.92 15.44
C LYS A 629 4.58 -7.88 16.56
N GLN A 630 5.64 -7.88 17.37
CA GLN A 630 5.72 -7.06 18.58
C GLN A 630 6.88 -6.07 18.51
N ILE A 631 8.07 -6.46 18.95
CA ILE A 631 9.20 -5.53 19.11
C ILE A 631 10.32 -5.90 18.16
N GLY A 632 10.62 -4.97 17.25
CA GLY A 632 11.86 -4.96 16.49
C GLY A 632 13.05 -4.77 17.42
N THR A 633 14.13 -5.54 17.27
CA THR A 633 15.28 -5.46 18.20
C THR A 633 16.59 -5.71 17.49
N MET A 634 17.63 -4.96 17.88
CA MET A 634 18.98 -5.13 17.34
C MET A 634 19.52 -6.56 17.51
N TYR A 635 19.08 -7.29 18.55
CA TYR A 635 19.52 -8.67 18.82
C TYR A 635 19.05 -9.69 17.78
N VAL A 636 17.99 -9.38 17.02
CA VAL A 636 17.47 -10.24 15.94
C VAL A 636 17.78 -9.61 14.58
N ASN A 637 17.55 -8.30 14.45
CA ASN A 637 17.79 -7.57 13.20
C ASN A 637 19.25 -7.62 12.73
N ASN A 638 20.22 -7.37 13.63
CA ASN A 638 21.64 -7.32 13.21
C ASN A 638 22.14 -8.69 12.72
N PRO A 639 21.91 -9.82 13.44
CA PRO A 639 22.28 -11.14 12.92
C PRO A 639 21.59 -11.50 11.61
N LEU A 640 20.29 -11.19 11.46
CA LEU A 640 19.56 -11.47 10.23
C LEU A 640 20.15 -10.71 9.02
N ILE A 641 20.39 -9.41 9.19
CA ILE A 641 21.02 -8.57 8.16
C ILE A 641 22.37 -9.15 7.75
N LYS A 642 23.15 -9.63 8.72
CA LYS A 642 24.46 -10.24 8.48
C LYS A 642 24.37 -11.55 7.71
N ILE A 643 23.43 -12.43 8.07
CA ILE A 643 23.19 -13.71 7.38
C ILE A 643 22.88 -13.45 5.90
N ILE A 644 21.90 -12.59 5.63
CA ILE A 644 21.49 -12.26 4.27
C ILE A 644 22.66 -11.62 3.48
N ALA A 645 23.39 -10.67 4.09
CA ALA A 645 24.52 -10.04 3.44
C ALA A 645 25.64 -11.05 3.11
N GLU A 646 25.88 -12.05 3.96
CA GLU A 646 26.84 -13.12 3.68
C GLU A 646 26.37 -14.09 2.59
N ASP A 647 25.09 -14.47 2.57
CA ASP A 647 24.56 -15.33 1.50
C ASP A 647 24.71 -14.65 0.14
N ILE A 648 24.32 -13.37 0.03
CA ILE A 648 24.50 -12.57 -1.18
C ILE A 648 25.98 -12.45 -1.56
N ARG A 649 26.86 -12.13 -0.61
CA ARG A 649 28.31 -12.02 -0.85
C ARG A 649 28.91 -13.33 -1.37
N ASN A 650 28.38 -14.48 -0.94
CA ASN A 650 28.85 -15.81 -1.34
C ASN A 650 28.12 -16.39 -2.56
N PHE A 651 27.45 -15.56 -3.37
CA PHE A 651 26.75 -15.98 -4.59
C PHE A 651 25.59 -16.96 -4.36
N LYS A 652 24.92 -16.88 -3.21
CA LYS A 652 23.78 -17.74 -2.90
C LYS A 652 22.45 -17.02 -3.09
N ASP A 653 21.41 -17.79 -3.37
CA ASP A 653 20.03 -17.38 -3.14
C ASP A 653 19.84 -17.04 -1.66
N VAL A 654 18.91 -16.14 -1.36
CA VAL A 654 18.45 -15.94 0.03
C VAL A 654 17.34 -16.94 0.27
N ASP A 655 17.69 -18.10 0.83
CA ASP A 655 16.75 -19.15 1.24
C ASP A 655 16.23 -18.85 2.65
N TRP A 656 14.94 -18.54 2.75
CA TRP A 656 14.33 -18.13 4.01
C TRP A 656 14.17 -19.25 5.01
N HIS A 657 14.21 -20.53 4.61
CA HIS A 657 14.19 -21.63 5.58
C HIS A 657 15.54 -21.72 6.29
N THR A 658 16.61 -21.73 5.50
CA THR A 658 18.00 -21.83 5.95
C THR A 658 18.39 -20.58 6.75
N ALA A 659 18.11 -19.39 6.22
CA ALA A 659 18.42 -18.13 6.91
C ALA A 659 17.71 -18.02 8.27
N TRP A 660 16.48 -18.53 8.39
CA TRP A 660 15.75 -18.51 9.67
C TRP A 660 16.31 -19.51 10.67
N GLN A 661 16.70 -20.70 10.21
CA GLN A 661 17.36 -21.71 11.05
C GLN A 661 18.71 -21.19 11.57
N ASP A 662 19.49 -20.53 10.73
CA ASP A 662 20.76 -19.90 11.12
C ASP A 662 20.55 -18.75 12.11
N LEU A 663 19.51 -17.94 11.89
CA LEU A 663 19.12 -16.89 12.83
C LEU A 663 18.73 -17.45 14.19
N GLU A 664 17.88 -18.48 14.22
CA GLU A 664 17.46 -19.18 15.45
C GLU A 664 18.68 -19.70 16.22
N ASN A 665 19.62 -20.34 15.52
CA ASN A 665 20.85 -20.85 16.09
C ASN A 665 21.72 -19.74 16.72
N ASN A 666 21.75 -18.55 16.11
CA ASN A 666 22.50 -17.40 16.62
C ASN A 666 21.87 -16.78 17.88
N VAL A 667 20.54 -16.82 18.01
CA VAL A 667 19.83 -16.11 19.10
C VAL A 667 19.39 -17.01 20.24
N LYS A 668 19.24 -18.33 20.04
CA LYS A 668 18.75 -19.28 21.06
C LYS A 668 19.54 -19.31 22.37
N GLY A 669 20.82 -18.92 22.32
CA GLY A 669 21.68 -18.84 23.51
C GLY A 669 21.36 -17.65 24.44
N ASN A 670 20.61 -16.66 23.97
CA ASN A 670 20.17 -15.50 24.74
C ASN A 670 18.65 -15.53 24.89
N LYS A 671 18.15 -15.77 26.10
CA LYS A 671 16.72 -15.89 26.39
C LYS A 671 15.90 -14.70 25.89
N GLN A 672 16.38 -13.47 26.12
CA GLN A 672 15.68 -12.26 25.70
C GLN A 672 15.66 -12.13 24.17
N ALA A 673 16.78 -12.44 23.50
CA ALA A 673 16.83 -12.41 22.03
C ALA A 673 15.95 -13.49 21.40
N TYR A 674 15.92 -14.69 21.99
CA TYR A 674 15.11 -15.80 21.52
C TYR A 674 13.61 -15.53 21.68
N GLU A 675 13.19 -14.99 22.82
CA GLU A 675 11.80 -14.55 23.03
C GLU A 675 11.36 -13.53 21.97
N ARG A 676 12.22 -12.56 21.62
CA ARG A 676 11.94 -11.59 20.56
C ARG A 676 11.97 -12.20 19.17
N PHE A 677 12.84 -13.17 18.90
CA PHE A 677 12.89 -13.88 17.62
C PHE A 677 11.59 -14.60 17.31
N LEU A 678 10.92 -15.18 18.31
CA LEU A 678 9.63 -15.85 18.14
C LEU A 678 8.51 -14.89 17.68
N ASP A 679 8.68 -13.58 17.90
CA ASP A 679 7.75 -12.56 17.39
C ASP A 679 8.01 -12.19 15.91
N TYR A 680 9.11 -12.63 15.29
CA TYR A 680 9.40 -12.33 13.88
C TYR A 680 8.68 -13.32 12.96
N ILE A 681 8.14 -12.81 11.87
CA ILE A 681 7.50 -13.59 10.81
C ILE A 681 8.43 -13.60 9.60
N PRO A 682 8.95 -14.79 9.19
CA PRO A 682 9.71 -14.89 7.95
C PRO A 682 8.79 -14.75 6.72
N PRO A 683 9.33 -14.36 5.55
CA PRO A 683 8.54 -14.18 4.33
C PRO A 683 7.72 -15.42 3.95
N HIS A 684 8.28 -16.61 4.09
CA HIS A 684 7.61 -17.88 3.76
C HIS A 684 6.49 -18.30 4.72
N LYS A 685 6.33 -17.63 5.87
CA LYS A 685 5.23 -17.86 6.82
C LYS A 685 4.21 -16.71 6.84
N ASN A 686 4.37 -15.73 5.97
CA ASN A 686 3.48 -14.58 5.90
C ASN A 686 2.34 -14.87 4.91
N LEU A 687 1.21 -15.37 5.43
CA LEU A 687 0.04 -15.76 4.62
C LEU A 687 -0.61 -14.57 3.92
N GLY A 688 -0.70 -13.40 4.58
CA GLY A 688 -1.17 -12.17 3.95
C GLY A 688 -0.29 -11.73 2.78
N ALA A 689 1.04 -11.77 2.93
CA ALA A 689 1.98 -11.49 1.83
C ALA A 689 1.84 -12.47 0.66
N LEU A 690 1.73 -13.77 0.96
CA LEU A 690 1.49 -14.83 -0.03
C LEU A 690 0.21 -14.53 -0.82
N PHE A 691 -0.85 -14.18 -0.10
CA PHE A 691 -2.15 -13.90 -0.68
C PHE A 691 -2.11 -12.68 -1.61
N ILE A 692 -1.56 -11.56 -1.15
CA ILE A 692 -1.45 -10.32 -1.96
C ILE A 692 -0.63 -10.58 -3.22
N ARG A 693 0.53 -11.24 -3.10
CA ARG A 693 1.40 -11.52 -4.25
C ARG A 693 0.73 -12.45 -5.25
N ALA A 694 0.06 -13.50 -4.79
CA ALA A 694 -0.66 -14.43 -5.65
C ALA A 694 -1.85 -13.75 -6.34
N TYR A 695 -2.59 -12.91 -5.62
CA TYR A 695 -3.70 -12.14 -6.15
C TYR A 695 -3.26 -11.18 -7.26
N ASN A 696 -2.20 -10.40 -7.01
CA ASN A 696 -1.67 -9.46 -8.01
C ASN A 696 -1.25 -10.19 -9.28
N ARG A 697 -0.52 -11.30 -9.15
CA ARG A 697 -0.11 -12.11 -10.30
C ARG A 697 -1.30 -12.63 -11.11
N MET A 698 -2.33 -13.16 -10.44
CA MET A 698 -3.53 -13.69 -11.12
C MET A 698 -4.45 -12.61 -11.67
N SER A 699 -4.27 -11.36 -11.27
CA SER A 699 -4.99 -10.22 -11.83
C SER A 699 -4.26 -9.61 -13.04
N GLU A 700 -2.97 -9.90 -13.19
CA GLU A 700 -2.14 -9.50 -14.33
C GLU A 700 -2.14 -10.55 -15.47
N GLU A 701 -2.36 -11.83 -15.16
CA GLU A 701 -2.59 -12.95 -16.10
C GLU A 701 -4.02 -12.96 -16.65
#